data_AF-A0A0S4JI03-F1
#
_entry.id   AF-A0A0S4JI03-F1
#
_cell.length_a   1.000
_cell.length_b   1.000
_cell.length_c   1.000
_cell.angle_alpha   90.00
_cell.angle_beta   90.00
_cell.angle_gamma   90.00
#
_symmetry.space_group_name_H-M   'P 1'
#
loop_
_entity.id
_entity.type
_entity.pdbx_description
1 polymer ?
#
loop_
_entity_poly.entity_id
_entity_poly.type
_entity_poly.pdbx_seq_one_letter_code
_entity_poly.pdbx_strand_id
1 'polypeptide(L)'
;MHVVRLRPQSHRCPHDQHLRWIFAVFHLMVATSMVFALALDVIIVPCYTEQTYPVASNNTQFIIAGCDGRDQTDFFSTYVSLSVDDTPFGWSNLSVTVVNSISVSVLITPTATSMSLTDLSVVMNNITNPSSPDGNVDEEDCSMYRTVFAWCMPVLWIENVNLLVRPQISLTNIVVQRNVTNMIVLKYWTSAYFGRLYFENITFSGSESCFYFEGWSQSTSAVLSTDIAMRNITAIASGFFPLMNTVYPIVIDIKDATMYSSNFLINGLYATDNPQRGARASGLGTFNPIFVSATMSNCTVIIVNAIMDVVTQRSGVFVLLYRSSFFRDGSVLSFIHSSVVTANASVTNIYLVECQTSVQGSFLEFHNTYIHVLSSGNSTATMMFLFITSGSEVVKGSQLTLVDSHLHTLRGGRFVYSSASALSNASIVISDSSTSAFAGPGYIGALYFSTSLKSTILRFVNLTCHGGTTHIRFASSLDAVSLFIANSTFVYPSSNVIQIYGAKASRLLLTITNTLVSLLPSTSFIRLYGSTLSDSTLSINVGLYFQNQTLSANWEFLYMENSTIRDNSLLNASVAIVTTEPIAGRLLYMSSMTLSNDSSVVLNAFPSRNVTFAVAAPESPALVDVSLSLFNHSTLIIILPQWMHWKESAISQIAVISSTIVSNSGEIHVSGEGRGYRESMSIIRVNKITTAPLIGFYSCIVSNSSIVRISSIILDVSRVAGNATTTVIIAMLSN
;
A
#
# COMPACT_ATOMS: atom_id res chain seq x y z
N MET A 1 23.55 41.12 -37.09
CA MET A 1 24.35 42.28 -36.64
C MET A 1 23.43 43.21 -35.86
N HIS A 2 23.51 43.19 -34.52
CA HIS A 2 23.22 44.30 -33.62
C HIS A 2 23.52 43.85 -32.20
N VAL A 3 24.55 44.45 -31.62
CA VAL A 3 24.91 44.36 -30.21
C VAL A 3 23.97 45.28 -29.44
N VAL A 4 23.29 44.78 -28.41
CA VAL A 4 22.72 45.63 -27.36
C VAL A 4 23.26 45.15 -26.01
N ARG A 5 23.97 46.10 -25.38
CA ARG A 5 24.65 46.04 -24.10
C ARG A 5 23.61 46.40 -23.03
N LEU A 6 23.39 45.55 -22.03
CA LEU A 6 22.70 45.93 -20.80
C LEU A 6 23.64 45.77 -19.61
N ARG A 7 23.87 46.89 -18.91
CA ARG A 7 24.64 46.97 -17.67
C ARG A 7 23.84 46.33 -16.53
N PRO A 8 24.46 45.63 -15.58
CA PRO A 8 23.80 45.30 -14.32
C PRO A 8 23.87 46.49 -13.35
N GLN A 9 22.70 46.96 -12.90
CA GLN A 9 22.57 47.79 -11.72
C GLN A 9 22.69 46.91 -10.47
N SER A 10 23.54 47.36 -9.55
CA SER A 10 23.79 46.78 -8.24
C SER A 10 22.62 47.01 -7.29
N HIS A 11 22.10 45.93 -6.70
CA HIS A 11 21.47 45.97 -5.38
C HIS A 11 22.15 44.95 -4.47
N ARG A 12 22.80 45.49 -3.44
CA ARG A 12 23.49 44.77 -2.37
C ARG A 12 22.45 44.26 -1.38
N CYS A 13 22.54 42.98 -1.02
CA CYS A 13 22.12 42.46 0.29
C CYS A 13 23.35 41.83 0.98
N PRO A 14 23.44 41.87 2.32
CA PRO A 14 24.69 41.65 3.05
C PRO A 14 24.87 40.18 3.43
N HIS A 15 25.75 39.48 2.73
CA HIS A 15 26.29 38.18 3.16
C HIS A 15 27.76 38.11 2.75
N ASP A 16 28.63 38.78 3.51
CA ASP A 16 30.06 38.82 3.16
C ASP A 16 31.00 38.68 4.37
N GLN A 17 30.57 37.89 5.38
CA GLN A 17 31.45 37.50 6.49
C GLN A 17 31.60 35.97 6.69
N HIS A 18 30.74 35.14 6.10
CA HIS A 18 30.91 33.67 6.14
C HIS A 18 31.67 33.07 4.94
N LEU A 19 31.82 33.80 3.83
CA LEU A 19 32.53 33.32 2.64
C LEU A 19 34.06 33.46 2.73
N ARG A 20 34.58 34.30 3.64
CA ARG A 20 36.03 34.48 3.79
C ARG A 20 36.72 33.36 4.58
N TRP A 21 35.98 32.55 5.34
CA TRP A 21 36.53 31.36 5.99
C TRP A 21 36.56 30.13 5.07
N ILE A 22 35.67 30.05 4.09
CA ILE A 22 35.64 28.95 3.12
C ILE A 22 36.70 29.14 2.01
N PHE A 23 36.97 30.37 1.58
CA PHE A 23 38.01 30.62 0.57
C PHE A 23 39.45 30.56 1.12
N ALA A 24 39.66 30.85 2.40
CA ALA A 24 40.99 30.74 3.01
C ALA A 24 41.43 29.28 3.23
N VAL A 25 40.49 28.36 3.52
CA VAL A 25 40.78 26.92 3.59
C VAL A 25 40.96 26.33 2.19
N PHE A 26 40.22 26.83 1.19
CA PHE A 26 40.39 26.39 -0.21
C PHE A 26 41.73 26.84 -0.83
N HIS A 27 42.25 28.02 -0.49
CA HIS A 27 43.56 28.46 -1.00
C HIS A 27 44.76 27.83 -0.26
N LEU A 28 44.56 27.29 0.95
CA LEU A 28 45.60 26.50 1.62
C LEU A 28 45.64 25.03 1.15
N MET A 29 44.52 24.49 0.63
CA MET A 29 44.50 23.15 -0.01
C MET A 29 44.87 23.17 -1.51
N VAL A 30 44.82 24.31 -2.19
CA VAL A 30 45.17 24.43 -3.62
C VAL A 30 46.65 24.80 -3.84
N ALA A 31 47.39 25.20 -2.80
CA ALA A 31 48.81 25.57 -2.91
C ALA A 31 49.81 24.42 -2.68
N THR A 32 49.35 23.18 -2.47
CA THR A 32 50.20 21.98 -2.42
C THR A 32 49.95 20.98 -3.55
N SER A 33 49.10 21.30 -4.54
CA SER A 33 49.03 20.56 -5.81
C SER A 33 50.16 20.95 -6.76
N MET A 34 51.41 20.92 -6.28
CA MET A 34 52.51 20.65 -7.19
C MET A 34 52.39 19.18 -7.56
N VAL A 35 51.97 18.95 -8.81
CA VAL A 35 51.93 17.66 -9.49
C VAL A 35 53.33 17.05 -9.50
N PHE A 36 53.67 16.32 -8.44
CA PHE A 36 54.44 15.11 -8.61
C PHE A 36 53.43 14.09 -9.14
N ALA A 37 53.69 13.54 -10.32
CA ALA A 37 53.08 12.29 -10.73
C ALA A 37 53.53 11.25 -9.69
N LEU A 38 52.76 11.10 -8.61
CA LEU A 38 53.00 10.07 -7.60
C LEU A 38 52.87 8.74 -8.34
N ALA A 39 53.94 7.94 -8.27
CA ALA A 39 53.97 6.62 -8.87
C ALA A 39 52.77 5.82 -8.36
N LEU A 40 52.01 5.23 -9.30
CA LEU A 40 50.98 4.26 -8.95
C LEU A 40 51.70 2.97 -8.53
N ASP A 41 51.59 2.62 -7.25
CA ASP A 41 52.18 1.37 -6.75
C ASP A 41 51.23 0.22 -7.07
N VAL A 42 51.56 -0.58 -8.07
CA VAL A 42 50.76 -1.74 -8.50
C VAL A 42 51.29 -3.01 -7.84
N ILE A 43 50.46 -3.67 -7.05
CA ILE A 43 50.76 -4.91 -6.34
C ILE A 43 49.91 -6.04 -6.92
N ILE A 44 50.57 -7.05 -7.48
CA ILE A 44 49.93 -8.27 -7.97
C ILE A 44 49.93 -9.29 -6.83
N VAL A 45 48.74 -9.70 -6.39
CA VAL A 45 48.56 -10.62 -5.28
C VAL A 45 48.50 -12.07 -5.80
N PRO A 46 49.42 -12.96 -5.41
CA PRO A 46 49.36 -14.37 -5.77
C PRO A 46 48.18 -15.09 -5.09
N CYS A 47 47.62 -16.07 -5.78
CA CYS A 47 46.34 -16.71 -5.42
C CYS A 47 46.39 -17.78 -4.33
N TYR A 48 47.57 -18.07 -3.77
CA TYR A 48 47.79 -19.28 -2.94
C TYR A 48 48.12 -18.98 -1.48
N THR A 49 47.91 -17.76 -1.02
CA THR A 49 48.41 -17.29 0.28
C THR A 49 47.34 -16.53 1.05
N GLU A 50 47.03 -16.97 2.28
CA GLU A 50 46.44 -16.11 3.30
C GLU A 50 47.49 -15.06 3.66
N GLN A 51 47.35 -13.84 3.12
CA GLN A 51 48.35 -12.80 3.30
C GLN A 51 47.71 -11.45 3.62
N THR A 52 48.30 -10.81 4.63
CA THR A 52 48.04 -9.42 4.97
C THR A 52 49.03 -8.54 4.22
N TYR A 53 48.51 -7.62 3.40
CA TYR A 53 49.28 -6.62 2.69
C TYR A 53 49.12 -5.27 3.38
N PRO A 54 50.21 -4.63 3.82
CA PRO A 54 50.14 -3.24 4.28
C PRO A 54 49.93 -2.33 3.07
N VAL A 55 48.99 -1.39 3.18
CA VAL A 55 48.87 -0.29 2.24
C VAL A 55 49.80 0.81 2.75
N ALA A 56 50.93 1.01 2.08
CA ALA A 56 52.05 1.83 2.58
C ALA A 56 52.21 3.20 1.86
N SER A 57 51.53 3.42 0.73
CA SER A 57 51.57 4.68 -0.04
C SER A 57 50.22 5.06 -0.67
N ASN A 58 49.84 6.35 -0.61
CA ASN A 58 48.70 6.85 -1.38
C ASN A 58 48.90 6.53 -2.87
N ASN A 59 47.82 6.24 -3.62
CA ASN A 59 47.87 5.74 -5.00
C ASN A 59 48.41 4.30 -5.11
N THR A 60 47.86 3.38 -4.32
CA THR A 60 48.15 1.94 -4.43
C THR A 60 47.05 1.22 -5.21
N GLN A 61 47.42 0.32 -6.11
CA GLN A 61 46.50 -0.59 -6.80
C GLN A 61 46.84 -2.06 -6.51
N PHE A 62 45.88 -2.81 -5.98
CA PHE A 62 45.97 -4.26 -5.83
C PHE A 62 45.25 -4.97 -6.99
N ILE A 63 45.90 -5.97 -7.59
CA ILE A 63 45.33 -6.81 -8.64
C ILE A 63 45.38 -8.27 -8.19
N ILE A 64 44.20 -8.89 -8.04
CA ILE A 64 44.00 -10.30 -7.69
C ILE A 64 43.30 -10.96 -8.88
N ALA A 65 43.96 -11.88 -9.58
CA ALA A 65 43.41 -12.42 -10.82
C ALA A 65 43.69 -13.91 -11.01
N GLY A 66 42.71 -14.65 -11.55
CA GLY A 66 42.90 -16.05 -11.93
C GLY A 66 43.04 -17.01 -10.74
N CYS A 67 42.50 -16.64 -9.59
CA CYS A 67 42.64 -17.46 -8.39
C CYS A 67 41.68 -18.63 -8.39
N ASP A 68 42.14 -19.79 -7.92
CA ASP A 68 41.28 -20.94 -7.62
C ASP A 68 41.53 -21.39 -6.18
N GLY A 69 40.71 -20.87 -5.26
CA GLY A 69 40.83 -21.15 -3.84
C GLY A 69 40.36 -22.55 -3.43
N ARG A 70 39.78 -23.35 -4.34
CA ARG A 70 39.22 -24.68 -4.01
C ARG A 70 40.29 -25.70 -3.61
N ASP A 71 41.50 -25.56 -4.15
CA ASP A 71 42.61 -26.49 -3.90
C ASP A 71 43.41 -26.14 -2.62
N GLN A 72 43.00 -25.12 -1.87
CA GLN A 72 43.62 -24.70 -0.61
C GLN A 72 43.03 -25.55 0.54
N THR A 73 43.73 -26.61 0.94
CA THR A 73 43.23 -27.66 1.87
C THR A 73 42.75 -27.15 3.23
N ASP A 74 43.25 -26.00 3.69
CA ASP A 74 42.92 -25.47 5.03
C ASP A 74 41.86 -24.35 4.99
N PHE A 75 41.54 -23.80 3.81
CA PHE A 75 40.78 -22.54 3.70
C PHE A 75 39.67 -22.52 2.64
N PHE A 76 39.71 -23.41 1.64
CA PHE A 76 38.79 -23.46 0.49
C PHE A 76 38.47 -22.08 -0.12
N SER A 77 39.39 -21.10 -0.01
CA SER A 77 39.23 -19.71 -0.44
C SER A 77 40.59 -19.01 -0.40
N THR A 78 40.92 -18.21 -1.42
CA THR A 78 42.01 -17.23 -1.32
C THR A 78 41.52 -16.05 -0.47
N TYR A 79 42.24 -15.74 0.61
CA TYR A 79 41.91 -14.64 1.51
C TYR A 79 42.99 -13.56 1.47
N VAL A 80 42.58 -12.34 1.15
CA VAL A 80 43.48 -11.18 1.06
C VAL A 80 43.04 -10.14 2.08
N SER A 81 43.90 -9.85 3.06
CA SER A 81 43.68 -8.79 4.03
C SER A 81 44.51 -7.57 3.66
N LEU A 82 43.87 -6.42 3.45
CA LEU A 82 44.53 -5.14 3.19
C LEU A 82 44.49 -4.32 4.48
N SER A 83 45.63 -4.19 5.13
CA SER A 83 45.77 -3.40 6.35
C SER A 83 46.19 -1.98 5.97
N VAL A 84 45.30 -1.03 6.20
CA VAL A 84 45.54 0.38 5.83
C VAL A 84 46.20 1.08 7.02
N ASP A 85 47.47 1.44 6.89
CA ASP A 85 48.31 1.98 7.97
C ASP A 85 47.84 3.36 8.45
N ASP A 86 48.02 3.69 9.73
CA ASP A 86 47.56 4.97 10.28
C ASP A 86 48.28 6.17 9.65
N THR A 87 47.53 7.09 9.04
CA THR A 87 48.05 8.32 8.43
C THR A 87 47.27 9.56 8.91
N PRO A 88 47.96 10.66 9.29
CA PRO A 88 47.31 11.84 9.87
C PRO A 88 46.26 12.54 8.97
N PHE A 89 46.32 12.30 7.66
CA PHE A 89 45.46 12.94 6.67
C PHE A 89 44.46 11.96 6.03
N GLY A 90 44.41 10.71 6.51
CA GLY A 90 43.68 9.62 5.88
C GLY A 90 44.31 9.18 4.55
N TRP A 91 43.64 8.24 3.90
CA TRP A 91 44.09 7.62 2.66
C TRP A 91 43.35 8.11 1.45
N SER A 92 44.06 8.15 0.32
CA SER A 92 43.51 8.55 -0.97
C SER A 92 43.91 7.60 -2.10
N ASN A 93 42.98 7.36 -3.02
CA ASN A 93 43.20 6.65 -4.27
C ASN A 93 43.71 5.21 -4.09
N LEU A 94 43.04 4.45 -3.23
CA LEU A 94 43.25 3.00 -3.09
C LEU A 94 42.38 2.28 -4.12
N SER A 95 42.98 1.47 -4.99
CA SER A 95 42.26 0.65 -5.95
C SER A 95 42.45 -0.84 -5.66
N VAL A 96 41.39 -1.63 -5.69
CA VAL A 96 41.43 -3.09 -5.59
C VAL A 96 40.67 -3.67 -6.78
N THR A 97 41.32 -4.55 -7.53
CA THR A 97 40.72 -5.20 -8.71
C THR A 97 40.81 -6.71 -8.56
N VAL A 98 39.67 -7.39 -8.54
CA VAL A 98 39.57 -8.85 -8.50
C VAL A 98 38.87 -9.35 -9.76
N VAL A 99 39.51 -10.24 -10.53
CA VAL A 99 38.94 -10.71 -11.79
C VAL A 99 39.16 -12.20 -12.05
N ASN A 100 38.14 -12.86 -12.61
CA ASN A 100 38.20 -14.25 -13.08
C ASN A 100 38.71 -15.22 -12.01
N SER A 101 38.07 -15.20 -10.84
CA SER A 101 38.55 -15.96 -9.68
C SER A 101 37.45 -16.82 -9.07
N ILE A 102 37.85 -17.96 -8.51
CA ILE A 102 36.99 -18.92 -7.82
C ILE A 102 37.39 -18.94 -6.35
N SER A 103 36.42 -18.73 -5.46
CA SER A 103 36.58 -18.71 -4.01
C SER A 103 37.62 -17.67 -3.57
N VAL A 104 37.28 -16.37 -3.67
CA VAL A 104 38.13 -15.26 -3.23
C VAL A 104 37.36 -14.34 -2.30
N SER A 105 38.05 -13.86 -1.26
CA SER A 105 37.55 -12.89 -0.29
C SER A 105 38.59 -11.81 -0.04
N VAL A 106 38.14 -10.55 0.02
CA VAL A 106 39.00 -9.40 0.32
C VAL A 106 38.47 -8.69 1.57
N LEU A 107 39.35 -8.51 2.57
CA LEU A 107 39.13 -7.67 3.74
C LEU A 107 39.91 -6.37 3.58
N ILE A 108 39.28 -5.22 3.80
CA ILE A 108 39.93 -3.91 3.90
C ILE A 108 39.64 -3.36 5.29
N THR A 109 40.69 -3.25 6.11
CA THR A 109 40.56 -2.77 7.50
C THR A 109 41.66 -1.77 7.82
N PRO A 110 41.31 -0.53 8.20
CA PRO A 110 42.24 0.42 8.80
C PRO A 110 42.83 -0.09 10.11
N THR A 111 44.10 0.22 10.37
CA THR A 111 44.73 -0.03 11.68
C THR A 111 44.21 0.90 12.78
N ALA A 112 43.59 2.03 12.40
CA ALA A 112 43.02 3.02 13.31
C ALA A 112 41.52 3.25 13.03
N THR A 113 40.69 3.26 14.08
CA THR A 113 39.21 3.36 13.99
C THR A 113 38.70 4.74 13.56
N SER A 114 39.56 5.76 13.47
CA SER A 114 39.22 7.14 13.09
C SER A 114 39.53 7.48 11.63
N MET A 115 39.94 6.49 10.82
CA MET A 115 40.52 6.72 9.49
C MET A 115 39.50 7.11 8.41
N SER A 116 39.91 8.04 7.53
CA SER A 116 39.17 8.42 6.33
C SER A 116 39.76 7.75 5.09
N LEU A 117 38.91 7.12 4.26
CA LEU A 117 39.25 6.59 2.95
C LEU A 117 38.57 7.44 1.87
N THR A 118 39.38 8.11 1.05
CA THR A 118 38.93 8.97 -0.05
C THR A 118 39.26 8.32 -1.39
N ASP A 119 38.30 8.34 -2.32
CA ASP A 119 38.47 7.76 -3.67
C ASP A 119 38.88 6.28 -3.65
N LEU A 120 38.28 5.49 -2.74
CA LEU A 120 38.39 4.03 -2.73
C LEU A 120 37.70 3.47 -3.99
N SER A 121 38.42 2.71 -4.80
CA SER A 121 37.89 2.03 -5.99
C SER A 121 38.01 0.52 -5.84
N VAL A 122 36.89 -0.20 -5.74
CA VAL A 122 36.87 -1.67 -5.70
C VAL A 122 36.13 -2.18 -6.92
N VAL A 123 36.81 -2.95 -7.76
CA VAL A 123 36.22 -3.59 -8.94
C VAL A 123 36.39 -5.09 -8.83
N MET A 124 35.28 -5.81 -8.90
CA MET A 124 35.24 -7.26 -8.79
C MET A 124 34.38 -7.81 -9.93
N ASN A 125 34.94 -8.66 -10.77
CA ASN A 125 34.24 -9.19 -11.93
C ASN A 125 34.51 -10.67 -12.15
N ASN A 126 33.45 -11.41 -12.49
CA ASN A 126 33.53 -12.85 -12.79
C ASN A 126 34.12 -13.64 -11.62
N ILE A 127 33.42 -13.59 -10.48
CA ILE A 127 33.83 -14.27 -9.25
C ILE A 127 32.81 -15.36 -8.92
N THR A 128 33.29 -16.57 -8.66
CA THR A 128 32.42 -17.67 -8.21
C THR A 128 32.89 -18.21 -6.87
N ASN A 129 32.08 -18.07 -5.82
CA ASN A 129 32.33 -18.66 -4.51
C ASN A 129 31.41 -19.89 -4.34
N PRO A 130 31.91 -21.11 -4.61
CA PRO A 130 31.09 -22.33 -4.53
C PRO A 130 30.68 -22.64 -3.09
N SER A 131 29.70 -23.53 -2.94
CA SER A 131 29.32 -24.09 -1.64
C SER A 131 30.50 -24.83 -0.99
N SER A 132 30.59 -24.79 0.34
CA SER A 132 31.58 -25.57 1.11
C SER A 132 31.47 -27.07 0.77
N PRO A 133 32.60 -27.79 0.65
CA PRO A 133 32.64 -29.22 0.34
C PRO A 133 32.04 -30.09 1.47
N ASP A 134 32.04 -29.61 2.72
CA ASP A 134 31.64 -30.41 3.88
C ASP A 134 30.13 -30.39 4.19
N GLY A 135 29.33 -29.59 3.48
CA GLY A 135 27.88 -29.57 3.60
C GLY A 135 27.37 -29.06 4.96
N ASN A 136 26.67 -27.92 4.96
CA ASN A 136 26.01 -27.33 6.14
C ASN A 136 26.94 -27.18 7.37
N VAL A 137 27.92 -26.28 7.26
CA VAL A 137 28.57 -25.70 8.44
C VAL A 137 27.51 -24.87 9.18
N ASP A 138 27.41 -25.02 10.50
CA ASP A 138 26.45 -24.26 11.29
C ASP A 138 26.80 -22.76 11.27
N GLU A 139 25.76 -21.92 11.26
CA GLU A 139 25.90 -20.46 11.27
C GLU A 139 26.72 -19.98 12.49
N GLU A 140 26.56 -20.64 13.64
CA GLU A 140 27.32 -20.34 14.85
C GLU A 140 28.84 -20.50 14.63
N ASP A 141 29.28 -21.55 13.95
CA ASP A 141 30.69 -21.79 13.65
C ASP A 141 31.24 -20.72 12.69
N CYS A 142 30.48 -20.37 11.66
CA CYS A 142 30.84 -19.26 10.77
C CYS A 142 30.71 -17.88 11.45
N SER A 143 29.99 -17.73 12.55
CA SER A 143 29.93 -16.46 13.29
C SER A 143 31.11 -16.30 14.25
N MET A 144 31.53 -17.40 14.91
CA MET A 144 32.58 -17.39 15.93
C MET A 144 34.00 -17.45 15.34
N TYR A 145 34.17 -18.10 14.18
CA TYR A 145 35.49 -18.43 13.64
C TYR A 145 35.70 -17.97 12.18
N ARG A 146 35.19 -16.78 11.81
CA ARG A 146 35.27 -16.25 10.42
C ARG A 146 36.69 -16.23 9.85
N THR A 147 37.68 -15.85 10.65
CA THR A 147 39.09 -15.78 10.23
C THR A 147 39.76 -17.14 10.16
N VAL A 148 39.19 -18.15 10.81
CA VAL A 148 39.70 -19.54 10.76
C VAL A 148 39.13 -20.28 9.55
N PHE A 149 37.87 -19.98 9.20
CA PHE A 149 37.19 -20.57 8.04
C PHE A 149 37.04 -19.51 6.94
N ALA A 150 38.03 -19.38 6.05
CA ALA A 150 38.02 -18.37 4.98
C ALA A 150 36.81 -18.50 4.03
N TRP A 151 36.19 -19.69 3.92
CA TRP A 151 34.93 -19.84 3.20
C TRP A 151 33.72 -19.21 3.91
N CYS A 152 33.82 -18.86 5.20
CA CYS A 152 32.81 -18.09 5.94
C CYS A 152 32.92 -16.57 5.69
N MET A 153 33.95 -16.13 4.96
CA MET A 153 34.14 -14.70 4.66
C MET A 153 33.24 -14.23 3.52
N PRO A 154 32.73 -12.98 3.58
CA PRO A 154 32.14 -12.31 2.43
C PRO A 154 33.13 -12.19 1.26
N VAL A 155 32.62 -11.91 0.06
CA VAL A 155 33.46 -11.60 -1.12
C VAL A 155 34.24 -10.30 -0.88
N LEU A 156 33.56 -9.30 -0.31
CA LEU A 156 34.14 -8.02 0.08
C LEU A 156 33.72 -7.67 1.50
N TRP A 157 34.69 -7.43 2.37
CA TRP A 157 34.48 -6.89 3.71
C TRP A 157 35.28 -5.61 3.87
N ILE A 158 34.61 -4.52 4.22
CA ILE A 158 35.22 -3.26 4.62
C ILE A 158 34.74 -2.93 6.03
N GLU A 159 35.64 -2.70 6.97
CA GLU A 159 35.25 -2.36 8.35
C GLU A 159 36.13 -1.31 9.02
N ASN A 160 35.61 -0.71 10.09
CA ASN A 160 36.30 0.26 10.94
C ASN A 160 36.77 1.53 10.19
N VAL A 161 36.00 1.96 9.19
CA VAL A 161 36.27 3.16 8.40
C VAL A 161 35.41 4.32 8.89
N ASN A 162 36.00 5.34 9.48
CA ASN A 162 35.26 6.50 9.98
C ASN A 162 34.53 7.26 8.86
N LEU A 163 35.27 7.65 7.80
CA LEU A 163 34.73 8.39 6.66
C LEU A 163 35.08 7.70 5.33
N LEU A 164 34.06 7.42 4.51
CA LEU A 164 34.18 6.99 3.12
C LEU A 164 33.78 8.15 2.20
N VAL A 165 34.72 8.70 1.45
CA VAL A 165 34.46 9.84 0.56
C VAL A 165 34.65 9.40 -0.89
N ARG A 166 33.60 9.54 -1.69
CA ARG A 166 33.53 9.11 -3.10
C ARG A 166 33.95 7.64 -3.34
N PRO A 167 33.50 6.67 -2.51
CA PRO A 167 33.79 5.27 -2.81
C PRO A 167 33.15 4.85 -4.14
N GLN A 168 33.89 4.11 -4.96
CA GLN A 168 33.41 3.49 -6.19
C GLN A 168 33.55 1.97 -6.05
N ILE A 169 32.46 1.29 -5.72
CA ILE A 169 32.46 -0.17 -5.55
C ILE A 169 31.60 -0.77 -6.66
N SER A 170 32.19 -1.62 -7.48
CA SER A 170 31.54 -2.27 -8.62
C SER A 170 31.75 -3.78 -8.58
N LEU A 171 30.69 -4.55 -8.31
CA LEU A 171 30.71 -6.01 -8.35
C LEU A 171 29.82 -6.49 -9.51
N THR A 172 30.38 -7.27 -10.43
CA THR A 172 29.67 -7.72 -11.64
C THR A 172 29.89 -9.20 -11.89
N ASN A 173 28.86 -9.92 -12.34
CA ASN A 173 28.93 -11.35 -12.67
C ASN A 173 29.49 -12.18 -11.50
N ILE A 174 28.83 -12.11 -10.34
CA ILE A 174 29.25 -12.81 -9.13
C ILE A 174 28.25 -13.89 -8.76
N VAL A 175 28.75 -15.10 -8.46
CA VAL A 175 27.93 -16.21 -8.01
C VAL A 175 28.44 -16.67 -6.65
N VAL A 176 27.61 -16.54 -5.62
CA VAL A 176 27.91 -17.02 -4.26
C VAL A 176 26.90 -18.09 -3.89
N GLN A 177 27.39 -19.32 -3.68
CA GLN A 177 26.58 -20.49 -3.31
C GLN A 177 26.85 -20.92 -1.85
N ARG A 178 27.46 -20.06 -1.05
CA ARG A 178 27.80 -20.30 0.35
C ARG A 178 26.56 -20.10 1.22
N ASN A 179 26.09 -21.17 1.87
CA ASN A 179 24.82 -21.17 2.61
C ASN A 179 24.77 -20.21 3.82
N VAL A 180 25.89 -19.65 4.29
CA VAL A 180 26.02 -19.06 5.64
C VAL A 180 26.73 -17.70 5.71
N THR A 181 26.93 -17.00 4.59
CA THR A 181 27.75 -15.77 4.58
C THR A 181 27.12 -14.64 3.78
N ASN A 182 27.37 -13.39 4.16
CA ASN A 182 27.06 -12.23 3.31
C ASN A 182 27.92 -12.22 2.03
N MET A 183 27.55 -11.44 1.01
CA MET A 183 28.43 -11.19 -0.14
C MET A 183 29.28 -9.93 0.09
N ILE A 184 28.66 -8.84 0.51
CA ILE A 184 29.34 -7.59 0.87
C ILE A 184 29.00 -7.22 2.31
N VAL A 185 30.03 -6.86 3.07
CA VAL A 185 29.91 -6.27 4.39
C VAL A 185 30.61 -4.92 4.39
N LEU A 186 29.87 -3.86 4.75
CA LEU A 186 30.44 -2.57 5.11
C LEU A 186 30.01 -2.23 6.53
N LYS A 187 30.95 -2.31 7.48
CA LYS A 187 30.66 -2.28 8.91
C LYS A 187 31.41 -1.16 9.64
N TYR A 188 30.80 -0.60 10.67
CA TYR A 188 31.45 0.35 11.58
C TYR A 188 32.01 1.58 10.85
N TRP A 189 31.11 2.33 10.23
CA TRP A 189 31.40 3.62 9.61
C TRP A 189 30.54 4.75 10.15
N THR A 190 31.06 5.98 10.10
CA THR A 190 30.38 7.18 10.61
C THR A 190 29.82 8.00 9.46
N SER A 191 30.47 8.06 8.31
CA SER A 191 29.81 8.61 7.13
C SER A 191 30.34 8.05 5.81
N ALA A 192 29.45 7.91 4.84
CA ALA A 192 29.77 7.57 3.46
C ALA A 192 29.13 8.59 2.52
N TYR A 193 29.93 9.39 1.81
CA TYR A 193 29.48 10.51 0.99
C TYR A 193 29.87 10.36 -0.48
N PHE A 194 28.97 10.80 -1.36
CA PHE A 194 29.21 10.97 -2.80
C PHE A 194 29.72 9.72 -3.50
N GLY A 195 29.43 8.54 -2.93
CA GLY A 195 29.84 7.25 -3.47
C GLY A 195 28.94 6.78 -4.59
N ARG A 196 29.39 5.72 -5.27
CA ARG A 196 28.60 4.91 -6.19
C ARG A 196 28.87 3.44 -5.91
N LEU A 197 27.82 2.71 -5.59
CA LEU A 197 27.84 1.27 -5.41
C LEU A 197 27.05 0.64 -6.57
N TYR A 198 27.72 -0.14 -7.42
CA TYR A 198 27.14 -0.76 -8.59
C TYR A 198 27.25 -2.28 -8.54
N PHE A 199 26.12 -2.95 -8.72
CA PHE A 199 26.00 -4.39 -8.57
C PHE A 199 25.20 -4.96 -9.73
N GLU A 200 25.76 -5.90 -10.49
CA GLU A 200 25.11 -6.43 -11.68
C GLU A 200 25.34 -7.94 -11.88
N ASN A 201 24.29 -8.67 -12.26
CA ASN A 201 24.32 -10.10 -12.56
C ASN A 201 24.89 -10.90 -11.37
N ILE A 202 24.22 -10.79 -10.23
CA ILE A 202 24.65 -11.44 -9.00
C ILE A 202 23.67 -12.52 -8.61
N THR A 203 24.17 -13.73 -8.35
CA THR A 203 23.39 -14.83 -7.80
C THR A 203 23.92 -15.16 -6.42
N PHE A 204 23.05 -15.08 -5.41
CA PHE A 204 23.35 -15.34 -4.01
C PHE A 204 22.44 -16.43 -3.47
N SER A 205 23.00 -17.43 -2.79
CA SER A 205 22.26 -18.45 -2.07
C SER A 205 22.76 -18.57 -0.63
N GLY A 206 21.95 -18.18 0.35
CA GLY A 206 22.32 -18.25 1.77
C GLY A 206 21.19 -17.90 2.73
N SER A 207 21.50 -17.93 4.04
CA SER A 207 20.61 -17.58 5.15
C SER A 207 20.72 -16.12 5.61
N GLU A 208 21.75 -15.41 5.13
CA GLU A 208 22.19 -14.08 5.56
C GLU A 208 21.99 -13.00 4.47
N SER A 209 22.19 -11.73 4.83
CA SER A 209 22.09 -10.59 3.91
C SER A 209 23.17 -10.62 2.82
N CYS A 210 22.80 -10.55 1.54
CA CYS A 210 23.71 -10.38 0.42
C CYS A 210 24.54 -9.10 0.57
N PHE A 211 23.90 -7.97 0.87
CA PHE A 211 24.55 -6.69 1.14
C PHE A 211 24.22 -6.25 2.57
N TYR A 212 25.24 -6.16 3.43
CA TYR A 212 25.08 -5.77 4.83
C TYR A 212 25.84 -4.48 5.13
N PHE A 213 25.11 -3.40 5.44
CA PHE A 213 25.64 -2.08 5.75
C PHE A 213 25.27 -1.67 7.17
N GLU A 214 26.25 -1.59 8.08
CA GLU A 214 26.03 -1.23 9.48
C GLU A 214 26.90 -0.05 9.89
N GLY A 215 26.26 1.03 10.36
CA GLY A 215 26.94 2.19 10.93
C GLY A 215 27.49 1.92 12.34
N TRP A 216 28.26 2.86 12.91
CA TRP A 216 28.67 2.76 14.33
C TRP A 216 27.44 2.83 15.26
N SER A 217 27.16 1.72 15.97
CA SER A 217 25.99 1.55 16.85
C SER A 217 25.89 2.56 18.00
N GLN A 218 26.99 3.25 18.35
CA GLN A 218 27.01 4.30 19.37
C GLN A 218 26.66 5.69 18.82
N SER A 219 26.53 5.84 17.50
CA SER A 219 26.29 7.12 16.84
C SER A 219 24.99 7.07 16.03
N THR A 220 23.95 7.77 16.48
CA THR A 220 22.79 8.13 15.63
C THR A 220 23.17 9.10 14.50
N SER A 221 24.45 9.46 14.40
CA SER A 221 25.05 10.34 13.40
C SER A 221 25.64 9.62 12.19
N ALA A 222 25.50 8.30 12.06
CA ALA A 222 26.01 7.60 10.87
C ALA A 222 25.24 8.05 9.63
N VAL A 223 25.90 8.64 8.62
CA VAL A 223 25.23 9.17 7.41
C VAL A 223 25.68 8.42 6.15
N LEU A 224 24.72 7.82 5.44
CA LEU A 224 24.90 7.28 4.09
C LEU A 224 24.28 8.26 3.08
N SER A 225 25.12 8.87 2.25
CA SER A 225 24.72 9.75 1.15
C SER A 225 25.42 9.29 -0.13
N THR A 226 24.86 8.26 -0.76
CA THR A 226 25.52 7.50 -1.84
C THR A 226 24.48 6.94 -2.80
N ASP A 227 24.84 6.85 -4.07
CA ASP A 227 24.01 6.20 -5.08
C ASP A 227 24.28 4.69 -5.10
N ILE A 228 23.23 3.89 -5.03
CA ILE A 228 23.29 2.43 -5.08
C ILE A 228 22.47 1.96 -6.27
N ALA A 229 23.06 1.12 -7.11
CA ALA A 229 22.39 0.54 -8.27
C ALA A 229 22.62 -0.97 -8.32
N MET A 230 21.51 -1.71 -8.36
CA MET A 230 21.45 -3.16 -8.41
C MET A 230 20.72 -3.60 -9.67
N ARG A 231 21.32 -4.51 -10.44
CA ARG A 231 20.77 -5.02 -11.69
C ARG A 231 20.86 -6.54 -11.77
N ASN A 232 19.77 -7.19 -12.16
CA ASN A 232 19.74 -8.65 -12.35
C ASN A 232 20.27 -9.41 -11.14
N ILE A 233 19.68 -9.17 -9.97
CA ILE A 233 20.07 -9.83 -8.72
C ILE A 233 19.15 -11.03 -8.51
N THR A 234 19.72 -12.20 -8.26
CA THR A 234 19.00 -13.42 -7.89
C THR A 234 19.35 -13.81 -6.47
N ALA A 235 18.38 -13.79 -5.56
CA ALA A 235 18.52 -14.18 -4.17
C ALA A 235 17.73 -15.47 -3.90
N ILE A 236 18.43 -16.52 -3.48
CA ILE A 236 17.86 -17.85 -3.22
C ILE A 236 18.00 -18.12 -1.71
N ALA A 237 16.90 -18.33 -1.01
CA ALA A 237 16.96 -18.65 0.42
C ALA A 237 17.44 -20.09 0.64
N SER A 238 18.51 -20.24 1.42
CA SER A 238 19.10 -21.53 1.77
C SER A 238 19.51 -21.51 3.24
N GLY A 239 19.04 -22.46 4.06
CA GLY A 239 19.35 -22.53 5.49
C GLY A 239 18.20 -23.05 6.37
N PHE A 240 18.47 -23.22 7.66
CA PHE A 240 17.45 -23.54 8.67
C PHE A 240 17.02 -22.28 9.42
N PHE A 241 15.71 -22.06 9.52
CA PHE A 241 15.10 -20.82 10.00
C PHE A 241 14.11 -21.10 11.14
N PRO A 242 14.54 -21.09 12.41
CA PRO A 242 13.68 -21.42 13.53
C PRO A 242 12.51 -20.43 13.70
N LEU A 243 11.40 -20.97 14.23
CA LEU A 243 10.04 -20.45 14.37
C LEU A 243 9.84 -19.04 14.99
N MET A 244 10.89 -18.34 15.39
CA MET A 244 10.84 -17.03 16.07
C MET A 244 11.71 -15.95 15.42
N ASN A 245 12.59 -16.31 14.49
CA ASN A 245 13.48 -15.37 13.83
C ASN A 245 12.91 -14.98 12.46
N THR A 246 12.80 -13.67 12.21
CA THR A 246 12.51 -13.14 10.87
C THR A 246 13.59 -13.62 9.91
N VAL A 247 13.20 -14.17 8.75
CA VAL A 247 14.14 -14.76 7.79
C VAL A 247 14.64 -13.66 6.88
N TYR A 248 15.96 -13.55 6.81
CA TYR A 248 16.64 -12.48 6.11
C TYR A 248 17.45 -13.00 4.92
N PRO A 249 16.82 -13.48 3.83
CA PRO A 249 17.48 -13.56 2.53
C PRO A 249 17.48 -12.15 1.97
N ILE A 250 18.20 -11.28 2.69
CA ILE A 250 18.18 -9.86 2.48
C ILE A 250 19.04 -9.59 1.26
N VAL A 251 18.49 -8.94 0.24
CA VAL A 251 19.25 -8.24 -0.78
C VAL A 251 20.04 -7.14 -0.07
N ILE A 252 19.39 -6.13 0.55
CA ILE A 252 20.09 -5.11 1.34
C ILE A 252 19.58 -4.99 2.76
N ASP A 253 20.51 -5.02 3.72
CA ASP A 253 20.34 -4.65 5.12
C ASP A 253 21.08 -3.33 5.38
N ILE A 254 20.35 -2.31 5.83
CA ILE A 254 20.93 -1.05 6.29
C ILE A 254 20.52 -0.84 7.74
N LYS A 255 21.51 -0.84 8.63
CA LYS A 255 21.30 -0.82 10.07
C LYS A 255 22.03 0.34 10.75
N ASP A 256 21.38 0.93 11.74
CA ASP A 256 21.91 1.97 12.63
C ASP A 256 22.52 3.16 11.87
N ALA A 257 21.85 3.59 10.80
CA ALA A 257 22.27 4.68 9.93
C ALA A 257 21.14 5.64 9.55
N THR A 258 21.52 6.84 9.11
CA THR A 258 20.67 7.79 8.41
C THR A 258 21.06 7.81 6.94
N MET A 259 20.17 7.37 6.06
CA MET A 259 20.27 7.62 4.63
C MET A 259 19.77 9.04 4.33
N TYR A 260 20.61 9.83 3.68
CA TYR A 260 20.29 11.21 3.32
C TYR A 260 20.62 11.48 1.86
N SER A 261 19.65 12.04 1.12
CA SER A 261 19.83 12.42 -0.30
C SER A 261 20.48 11.32 -1.15
N SER A 262 20.08 10.06 -0.90
CA SER A 262 20.60 8.88 -1.57
C SER A 262 19.60 8.38 -2.61
N ASN A 263 20.11 7.88 -3.74
CA ASN A 263 19.29 7.22 -4.75
C ASN A 263 19.61 5.73 -4.76
N PHE A 264 18.58 4.91 -4.67
CA PHE A 264 18.70 3.47 -4.69
C PHE A 264 17.83 2.89 -5.80
N LEU A 265 18.45 2.27 -6.79
CA LEU A 265 17.76 1.60 -7.90
C LEU A 265 18.00 0.10 -7.82
N ILE A 266 16.93 -0.68 -7.79
CA ILE A 266 16.96 -2.14 -7.94
C ILE A 266 16.17 -2.49 -9.20
N ASN A 267 16.81 -3.07 -10.20
CA ASN A 267 16.18 -3.45 -11.46
C ASN A 267 16.42 -4.94 -11.76
N GLY A 268 15.37 -5.74 -11.89
CA GLY A 268 15.51 -7.17 -12.18
C GLY A 268 15.92 -7.98 -10.96
N LEU A 269 15.27 -7.77 -9.81
CA LEU A 269 15.48 -8.60 -8.61
C LEU A 269 14.58 -9.83 -8.67
N TYR A 270 15.14 -11.03 -8.55
CA TYR A 270 14.41 -12.27 -8.35
C TYR A 270 14.76 -12.87 -6.99
N ALA A 271 13.81 -12.90 -6.07
CA ALA A 271 13.98 -13.46 -4.73
C ALA A 271 13.08 -14.69 -4.54
N THR A 272 13.63 -15.82 -4.11
CA THR A 272 12.86 -17.07 -3.97
C THR A 272 13.30 -17.97 -2.82
N ASP A 273 12.34 -18.69 -2.25
CA ASP A 273 12.55 -19.83 -1.34
C ASP A 273 12.09 -21.17 -1.96
N ASN A 274 11.91 -21.21 -3.28
CA ASN A 274 11.38 -22.35 -4.02
C ASN A 274 12.42 -23.49 -4.18
N PRO A 275 12.18 -24.70 -3.64
CA PRO A 275 13.12 -25.80 -3.72
C PRO A 275 13.45 -26.26 -5.15
N GLN A 276 12.52 -26.09 -6.09
CA GLN A 276 12.76 -26.43 -7.50
C GLN A 276 13.77 -25.50 -8.18
N ARG A 277 14.05 -24.34 -7.57
CA ARG A 277 15.03 -23.35 -8.03
C ARG A 277 16.28 -23.34 -7.17
N GLY A 278 16.51 -24.41 -6.40
CA GLY A 278 17.71 -24.61 -5.59
C GLY A 278 17.63 -24.10 -4.16
N ALA A 279 16.51 -23.49 -3.75
CA ALA A 279 16.33 -23.06 -2.37
C ALA A 279 16.32 -24.26 -1.40
N ARG A 280 16.96 -24.07 -0.24
CA ARG A 280 16.97 -25.07 0.84
C ARG A 280 16.49 -24.49 2.16
N ALA A 281 15.63 -23.48 2.07
CA ALA A 281 15.01 -22.86 3.23
C ALA A 281 14.09 -23.85 3.95
N SER A 282 14.27 -23.99 5.26
CA SER A 282 13.41 -24.82 6.11
C SER A 282 13.03 -24.04 7.37
N GLY A 283 11.78 -24.16 7.83
CA GLY A 283 11.28 -23.37 8.96
C GLY A 283 9.89 -22.78 8.75
N LEU A 284 9.35 -22.09 9.78
CA LEU A 284 8.06 -21.40 9.72
C LEU A 284 8.22 -19.87 9.78
N GLY A 285 9.35 -19.36 9.30
CA GLY A 285 9.72 -17.95 9.35
C GLY A 285 9.06 -17.05 8.29
N THR A 286 9.57 -15.83 8.16
CA THR A 286 9.07 -14.79 7.23
C THR A 286 10.16 -14.39 6.24
N PHE A 287 9.93 -14.58 4.94
CA PHE A 287 10.87 -14.30 3.85
C PHE A 287 10.91 -12.81 3.45
N ASN A 288 12.05 -12.13 3.67
CA ASN A 288 12.19 -10.69 3.39
C ASN A 288 13.36 -10.34 2.45
N PRO A 289 13.09 -10.06 1.16
CA PRO A 289 14.13 -9.64 0.20
C PRO A 289 14.78 -8.29 0.53
N ILE A 290 14.10 -7.32 1.12
CA ILE A 290 14.69 -6.00 1.41
C ILE A 290 14.35 -5.60 2.85
N PHE A 291 15.37 -5.25 3.61
CA PHE A 291 15.24 -4.87 5.02
C PHE A 291 15.92 -3.53 5.29
N VAL A 292 15.16 -2.59 5.83
CA VAL A 292 15.68 -1.25 6.13
C VAL A 292 15.42 -0.91 7.59
N SER A 293 16.50 -0.79 8.36
CA SER A 293 16.55 -0.35 9.75
C SER A 293 17.33 0.96 9.86
N ALA A 294 17.00 1.92 8.98
CA ALA A 294 17.68 3.21 8.84
C ALA A 294 16.69 4.37 8.70
N THR A 295 17.06 5.55 9.19
CA THR A 295 16.28 6.77 8.92
C THR A 295 16.51 7.21 7.47
N MET A 296 15.46 7.36 6.68
CA MET A 296 15.51 7.83 5.29
C MET A 296 14.94 9.24 5.20
N SER A 297 15.77 10.19 4.80
CA SER A 297 15.40 11.59 4.59
C SER A 297 15.81 12.04 3.20
N ASN A 298 14.88 12.60 2.43
CA ASN A 298 15.08 13.01 1.04
C ASN A 298 15.72 11.91 0.16
N CYS A 299 15.35 10.64 0.37
CA CYS A 299 15.91 9.49 -0.36
C CYS A 299 14.94 8.97 -1.41
N THR A 300 15.47 8.46 -2.51
CA THR A 300 14.66 7.82 -3.57
C THR A 300 15.02 6.35 -3.67
N VAL A 301 14.06 5.45 -3.49
CA VAL A 301 14.21 4.01 -3.67
C VAL A 301 13.25 3.56 -4.78
N ILE A 302 13.79 3.02 -5.86
CA ILE A 302 13.02 2.55 -7.02
C ILE A 302 13.32 1.07 -7.22
N ILE A 303 12.27 0.25 -7.17
CA ILE A 303 12.31 -1.19 -7.39
C ILE A 303 11.54 -1.47 -8.68
N VAL A 304 12.24 -1.99 -9.69
CA VAL A 304 11.71 -2.19 -11.04
C VAL A 304 11.92 -3.63 -11.49
N ASN A 305 10.93 -4.22 -12.19
CA ASN A 305 11.03 -5.57 -12.74
C ASN A 305 11.40 -6.62 -11.67
N ALA A 306 10.84 -6.49 -10.47
CA ALA A 306 11.21 -7.31 -9.34
C ALA A 306 10.17 -8.41 -9.07
N ILE A 307 10.61 -9.60 -8.69
CA ILE A 307 9.76 -10.76 -8.44
C ILE A 307 10.14 -11.41 -7.11
N MET A 308 9.13 -11.62 -6.25
CA MET A 308 9.26 -12.42 -5.03
C MET A 308 8.44 -13.71 -5.19
N ASP A 309 9.08 -14.88 -5.12
CA ASP A 309 8.44 -16.20 -5.25
C ASP A 309 8.51 -16.96 -3.91
N VAL A 310 7.39 -17.02 -3.18
CA VAL A 310 7.27 -17.62 -1.84
C VAL A 310 6.50 -18.94 -1.88
N VAL A 311 7.15 -20.01 -1.47
CA VAL A 311 6.73 -21.41 -1.64
C VAL A 311 6.86 -22.22 -0.35
N THR A 312 7.91 -22.05 0.44
CA THR A 312 8.14 -22.89 1.64
C THR A 312 7.86 -22.16 2.94
N GLN A 313 8.18 -20.86 3.01
CA GLN A 313 7.99 -20.05 4.20
C GLN A 313 6.52 -19.76 4.51
N ARG A 314 6.24 -19.53 5.79
CA ARG A 314 4.88 -19.25 6.27
C ARG A 314 4.43 -17.83 5.92
N SER A 315 5.35 -16.88 5.79
CA SER A 315 5.05 -15.50 5.43
C SER A 315 6.14 -14.91 4.53
N GLY A 316 5.85 -13.79 3.85
CA GLY A 316 6.86 -13.05 3.10
C GLY A 316 6.56 -11.55 3.00
N VAL A 317 7.58 -10.71 3.13
CA VAL A 317 7.48 -9.25 3.04
C VAL A 317 8.52 -8.75 2.03
N PHE A 318 8.10 -8.18 0.90
CA PHE A 318 9.07 -7.75 -0.11
C PHE A 318 10.02 -6.69 0.47
N VAL A 319 9.47 -5.61 1.03
CA VAL A 319 10.22 -4.56 1.72
C VAL A 319 9.71 -4.40 3.15
N LEU A 320 10.60 -4.60 4.12
CA LEU A 320 10.35 -4.33 5.54
C LEU A 320 11.07 -3.05 5.98
N LEU A 321 10.31 -2.01 6.33
CA LEU A 321 10.82 -0.81 7.00
C LEU A 321 10.67 -1.02 8.52
N TYR A 322 11.76 -1.30 9.21
CA TYR A 322 11.75 -1.73 10.61
C TYR A 322 11.48 -0.58 11.60
N ARG A 323 11.12 -0.87 12.85
CA ARG A 323 10.67 0.12 13.85
C ARG A 323 11.66 1.27 14.14
N SER A 324 12.94 1.05 13.95
CA SER A 324 14.04 2.02 14.10
C SER A 324 14.23 2.94 12.88
N SER A 325 13.58 2.65 11.75
CA SER A 325 13.63 3.50 10.56
C SER A 325 12.75 4.74 10.72
N PHE A 326 12.85 5.74 9.86
CA PHE A 326 11.92 6.87 9.74
C PHE A 326 11.89 7.29 8.28
N PHE A 327 10.71 7.34 7.64
CA PHE A 327 10.63 7.74 6.23
C PHE A 327 10.10 9.17 6.15
N ARG A 328 10.98 10.13 5.84
CA ARG A 328 10.65 11.56 5.96
C ARG A 328 11.19 12.47 4.86
N ASP A 329 10.77 13.73 4.90
CA ASP A 329 11.33 14.87 4.16
C ASP A 329 11.36 14.67 2.63
N GLY A 330 10.25 14.25 2.04
CA GLY A 330 10.14 14.09 0.58
C GLY A 330 10.74 12.79 0.04
N SER A 331 11.02 11.80 0.90
CA SER A 331 11.52 10.50 0.44
C SER A 331 10.49 9.78 -0.43
N VAL A 332 10.95 8.99 -1.41
CA VAL A 332 10.13 8.27 -2.38
C VAL A 332 10.50 6.79 -2.35
N LEU A 333 9.49 5.91 -2.21
CA LEU A 333 9.62 4.46 -2.43
C LEU A 333 8.67 4.08 -3.56
N SER A 334 9.22 3.62 -4.68
CA SER A 334 8.46 3.30 -5.89
C SER A 334 8.68 1.85 -6.31
N PHE A 335 7.60 1.12 -6.57
CA PHE A 335 7.58 -0.19 -7.20
C PHE A 335 7.00 -0.07 -8.61
N ILE A 336 7.70 -0.63 -9.60
CA ILE A 336 7.30 -0.54 -11.01
C ILE A 336 7.45 -1.92 -11.66
N HIS A 337 6.44 -2.40 -12.38
CA HIS A 337 6.47 -3.71 -13.08
C HIS A 337 6.91 -4.87 -12.17
N SER A 338 6.48 -4.85 -10.91
CA SER A 338 6.93 -5.82 -9.91
C SER A 338 5.84 -6.83 -9.58
N SER A 339 6.20 -8.04 -9.21
CA SER A 339 5.24 -9.08 -8.86
C SER A 339 5.62 -9.87 -7.62
N VAL A 340 4.60 -10.31 -6.88
CA VAL A 340 4.73 -11.31 -5.82
C VAL A 340 3.93 -12.52 -6.22
N VAL A 341 4.56 -13.68 -6.20
CA VAL A 341 3.99 -14.96 -6.58
C VAL A 341 4.07 -15.89 -5.40
N THR A 342 2.97 -16.56 -5.05
CA THR A 342 2.98 -17.60 -4.02
C THR A 342 2.39 -18.91 -4.52
N ALA A 343 3.05 -20.03 -4.22
CA ALA A 343 2.66 -21.33 -4.76
C ALA A 343 2.09 -22.33 -3.75
N ASN A 344 2.19 -22.08 -2.44
CA ASN A 344 1.85 -23.07 -1.40
C ASN A 344 0.74 -22.63 -0.44
N ALA A 345 -0.06 -23.60 0.01
CA ALA A 345 -1.19 -23.39 0.90
C ALA A 345 -0.80 -23.07 2.36
N SER A 346 0.45 -23.34 2.76
CA SER A 346 0.97 -23.02 4.10
C SER A 346 1.32 -21.54 4.30
N VAL A 347 1.38 -20.75 3.21
CA VAL A 347 1.63 -19.32 3.28
C VAL A 347 0.42 -18.64 3.91
N THR A 348 0.65 -17.83 4.95
CA THR A 348 -0.38 -17.16 5.76
C THR A 348 -0.39 -15.65 5.57
N ASN A 349 0.75 -15.00 5.33
CA ASN A 349 0.81 -13.54 5.17
C ASN A 349 1.81 -13.14 4.08
N ILE A 350 1.41 -12.25 3.19
CA ILE A 350 2.28 -11.69 2.16
C ILE A 350 2.06 -10.19 2.07
N TYR A 351 3.15 -9.43 2.18
CA TYR A 351 3.14 -7.98 2.08
C TYR A 351 4.12 -7.53 1.00
N LEU A 352 3.75 -6.56 0.17
CA LEU A 352 4.72 -5.90 -0.69
C LEU A 352 5.55 -4.90 0.13
N VAL A 353 4.90 -4.09 0.96
CA VAL A 353 5.59 -3.20 1.90
C VAL A 353 4.97 -3.33 3.29
N GLU A 354 5.82 -3.61 4.28
CA GLU A 354 5.48 -3.49 5.70
C GLU A 354 6.26 -2.32 6.32
N CYS A 355 5.52 -1.32 6.80
CA CYS A 355 6.05 -0.20 7.54
C CYS A 355 5.80 -0.42 9.04
N GLN A 356 6.86 -0.58 9.81
CA GLN A 356 6.80 -0.60 11.27
C GLN A 356 7.23 0.73 11.92
N THR A 357 7.33 1.78 11.11
CA THR A 357 7.73 3.13 11.53
C THR A 357 6.79 4.23 11.02
N SER A 358 7.03 5.49 11.42
CA SER A 358 6.36 6.66 10.90
C SER A 358 6.82 7.07 9.49
N VAL A 359 5.83 7.47 8.69
CA VAL A 359 6.00 7.97 7.32
C VAL A 359 5.48 9.40 7.27
N GLN A 360 6.36 10.36 7.05
CA GLN A 360 6.04 11.79 7.11
C GLN A 360 6.46 12.53 5.85
N GLY A 361 5.56 13.28 5.21
CA GLY A 361 5.91 14.12 4.06
C GLY A 361 6.55 13.36 2.91
N SER A 362 6.19 12.08 2.70
CA SER A 362 6.90 11.17 1.80
C SER A 362 5.93 10.44 0.85
N PHE A 363 6.47 9.82 -0.20
CA PHE A 363 5.72 9.22 -1.31
C PHE A 363 5.94 7.71 -1.37
N LEU A 364 4.84 6.96 -1.45
CA LEU A 364 4.81 5.52 -1.71
C LEU A 364 4.06 5.30 -3.03
N GLU A 365 4.72 4.69 -4.01
CA GLU A 365 4.21 4.57 -5.37
C GLU A 365 4.27 3.13 -5.85
N PHE A 366 3.18 2.64 -6.43
CA PHE A 366 3.06 1.31 -6.99
C PHE A 366 2.48 1.41 -8.40
N HIS A 367 3.24 0.98 -9.40
CA HIS A 367 2.89 1.05 -10.81
C HIS A 367 3.01 -0.33 -11.44
N ASN A 368 1.99 -0.77 -12.17
CA ASN A 368 2.01 -2.04 -12.92
C ASN A 368 2.44 -3.21 -12.02
N THR A 369 1.90 -3.27 -10.80
CA THR A 369 2.38 -4.16 -9.74
C THR A 369 1.34 -5.24 -9.43
N TYR A 370 1.79 -6.49 -9.35
CA TYR A 370 0.91 -7.65 -9.32
C TYR A 370 1.17 -8.55 -8.09
N ILE A 371 0.12 -8.99 -7.40
CA ILE A 371 0.24 -10.00 -6.36
C ILE A 371 -0.65 -11.19 -6.75
N HIS A 372 -0.04 -12.35 -6.97
CA HIS A 372 -0.70 -13.56 -7.45
C HIS A 372 -0.51 -14.73 -6.49
N VAL A 373 -1.63 -15.34 -6.10
CA VAL A 373 -1.65 -16.63 -5.41
C VAL A 373 -1.91 -17.75 -6.41
N LEU A 374 -0.92 -18.60 -6.65
CA LEU A 374 -0.98 -19.77 -7.53
C LEU A 374 -1.45 -21.05 -6.82
N SER A 375 -1.48 -21.07 -5.48
CA SER A 375 -1.80 -22.28 -4.71
C SER A 375 -3.27 -22.73 -4.83
N SER A 376 -3.53 -24.02 -4.61
CA SER A 376 -4.89 -24.59 -4.53
C SER A 376 -5.75 -23.88 -3.47
N GLY A 377 -7.08 -23.95 -3.64
CA GLY A 377 -8.08 -23.18 -2.88
C GLY A 377 -8.14 -23.39 -1.36
N ASN A 378 -7.12 -23.97 -0.73
CA ASN A 378 -6.96 -24.15 0.71
C ASN A 378 -6.01 -23.13 1.36
N SER A 379 -5.27 -22.32 0.60
CA SER A 379 -4.43 -21.25 1.19
C SER A 379 -5.29 -20.21 1.92
N THR A 380 -4.94 -19.91 3.17
CA THR A 380 -5.55 -18.86 3.98
C THR A 380 -4.74 -17.55 3.95
N ALA A 381 -3.85 -17.41 2.96
CA ALA A 381 -2.94 -16.28 2.91
C ALA A 381 -3.66 -14.93 2.87
N THR A 382 -3.27 -14.01 3.76
CA THR A 382 -3.64 -12.60 3.68
C THR A 382 -2.60 -11.86 2.84
N MET A 383 -3.02 -11.33 1.71
CA MET A 383 -2.15 -10.64 0.75
C MET A 383 -2.36 -9.13 0.85
N MET A 384 -1.30 -8.32 0.99
CA MET A 384 -1.40 -6.86 1.12
C MET A 384 -0.35 -6.10 0.29
N PHE A 385 -0.74 -4.98 -0.35
CA PHE A 385 0.24 -4.09 -0.99
C PHE A 385 0.97 -3.24 0.05
N LEU A 386 0.22 -2.60 0.96
CA LEU A 386 0.82 -1.81 2.04
C LEU A 386 0.21 -2.15 3.39
N PHE A 387 1.09 -2.48 4.33
CA PHE A 387 0.77 -2.73 5.74
C PHE A 387 1.49 -1.70 6.61
N ILE A 388 0.73 -0.91 7.37
CA ILE A 388 1.27 0.12 8.28
C ILE A 388 0.97 -0.30 9.72
N THR A 389 2.01 -0.60 10.50
CA THR A 389 1.92 -1.00 11.92
C THR A 389 2.36 0.10 12.88
N SER A 390 1.88 0.03 14.12
CA SER A 390 2.11 1.01 15.19
C SER A 390 3.57 1.17 15.61
N GLY A 391 4.03 2.43 15.58
CA GLY A 391 4.44 3.15 16.79
C GLY A 391 3.35 4.15 17.21
N SER A 392 3.53 4.88 18.31
CA SER A 392 2.63 5.97 18.79
C SER A 392 2.52 7.18 17.85
N GLU A 393 2.97 7.05 16.61
CA GLU A 393 3.25 8.16 15.70
C GLU A 393 2.31 8.19 14.49
N VAL A 394 2.15 9.38 13.93
CA VAL A 394 1.15 9.75 12.91
C VAL A 394 1.77 9.67 11.52
N VAL A 395 1.07 9.04 10.56
CA VAL A 395 1.40 9.21 9.13
C VAL A 395 0.88 10.57 8.71
N LYS A 396 1.78 11.50 8.36
CA LYS A 396 1.44 12.91 8.18
C LYS A 396 2.00 13.48 6.90
N GLY A 397 1.16 14.12 6.08
CA GLY A 397 1.65 14.82 4.88
C GLY A 397 2.13 13.90 3.75
N SER A 398 1.83 12.61 3.84
CA SER A 398 2.37 11.57 2.94
C SER A 398 1.37 11.20 1.86
N GLN A 399 1.88 10.73 0.72
CA GLN A 399 1.07 10.29 -0.41
C GLN A 399 1.31 8.81 -0.71
N LEU A 400 0.22 8.09 -0.96
CA LEU A 400 0.21 6.72 -1.46
C LEU A 400 -0.47 6.72 -2.84
N THR A 401 0.20 6.17 -3.85
CA THR A 401 -0.31 6.07 -5.21
C THR A 401 -0.23 4.61 -5.68
N LEU A 402 -1.35 4.03 -6.13
CA LEU A 402 -1.42 2.74 -6.81
C LEU A 402 -1.99 2.97 -8.21
N VAL A 403 -1.27 2.56 -9.24
CA VAL A 403 -1.68 2.65 -10.65
C VAL A 403 -1.50 1.29 -11.29
N ASP A 404 -2.52 0.81 -12.03
CA ASP A 404 -2.47 -0.47 -12.76
C ASP A 404 -1.97 -1.63 -11.87
N SER A 405 -2.47 -1.66 -10.62
CA SER A 405 -2.02 -2.60 -9.60
C SER A 405 -3.09 -3.64 -9.34
N HIS A 406 -2.69 -4.92 -9.34
CA HIS A 406 -3.65 -6.03 -9.35
C HIS A 406 -3.38 -7.04 -8.24
N LEU A 407 -4.41 -7.32 -7.46
CA LEU A 407 -4.43 -8.33 -6.41
C LEU A 407 -5.30 -9.51 -6.84
N HIS A 408 -4.69 -10.67 -7.07
CA HIS A 408 -5.40 -11.90 -7.39
C HIS A 408 -5.20 -12.96 -6.30
N THR A 409 -6.25 -13.17 -5.51
CA THR A 409 -6.25 -14.09 -4.37
C THR A 409 -7.52 -14.94 -4.35
N LEU A 410 -7.41 -16.18 -3.88
CA LEU A 410 -8.56 -17.08 -3.77
C LEU A 410 -9.33 -16.92 -2.46
N ARG A 411 -8.72 -16.42 -1.38
CA ARG A 411 -9.38 -16.39 -0.06
C ARG A 411 -9.39 -15.02 0.63
N GLY A 412 -8.45 -14.14 0.33
CA GLY A 412 -8.43 -12.81 0.96
C GLY A 412 -7.25 -11.95 0.55
N GLY A 413 -7.49 -10.65 0.41
CA GLY A 413 -6.44 -9.70 0.07
C GLY A 413 -6.91 -8.25 0.21
N ARG A 414 -5.96 -7.36 0.47
CA ARG A 414 -6.17 -5.94 0.70
C ARG A 414 -5.17 -5.14 -0.13
N PHE A 415 -5.58 -4.02 -0.71
CA PHE A 415 -4.61 -3.04 -1.20
C PHE A 415 -3.95 -2.33 -0.01
N VAL A 416 -4.76 -1.82 0.92
CA VAL A 416 -4.26 -1.01 2.03
C VAL A 416 -4.84 -1.49 3.35
N TYR A 417 -3.95 -1.69 4.32
CA TYR A 417 -4.31 -1.93 5.71
C TYR A 417 -3.51 -1.02 6.64
N SER A 418 -4.22 -0.19 7.39
CA SER A 418 -3.65 0.71 8.41
C SER A 418 -4.21 0.32 9.78
N SER A 419 -3.39 -0.31 10.64
CA SER A 419 -3.86 -0.84 11.94
C SER A 419 -3.85 0.15 13.09
N ALA A 420 -2.92 1.10 13.13
CA ALA A 420 -2.65 1.80 14.40
C ALA A 420 -2.25 3.29 14.36
N SER A 421 -1.66 3.80 13.27
CA SER A 421 -1.35 5.23 13.14
C SER A 421 -2.50 6.01 12.53
N ALA A 422 -2.88 7.15 13.13
CA ALA A 422 -3.81 8.07 12.48
C ALA A 422 -3.17 8.59 11.17
N LEU A 423 -3.97 8.64 10.11
CA LEU A 423 -3.56 9.22 8.83
C LEU A 423 -4.04 10.66 8.80
N SER A 424 -3.11 11.61 8.71
CA SER A 424 -3.43 13.03 8.70
C SER A 424 -2.76 13.79 7.56
N ASN A 425 -3.48 14.74 6.94
CA ASN A 425 -2.97 15.50 5.80
C ASN A 425 -2.39 14.59 4.70
N ALA A 426 -3.00 13.43 4.48
CA ALA A 426 -2.49 12.39 3.58
C ALA A 426 -3.32 12.33 2.29
N SER A 427 -2.73 11.76 1.24
CA SER A 427 -3.43 11.47 -0.01
C SER A 427 -3.26 10.00 -0.38
N ILE A 428 -4.35 9.32 -0.71
CA ILE A 428 -4.35 7.97 -1.24
C ILE A 428 -5.04 7.99 -2.60
N VAL A 429 -4.29 7.65 -3.65
CA VAL A 429 -4.78 7.61 -5.03
C VAL A 429 -4.68 6.17 -5.53
N ILE A 430 -5.77 5.62 -6.03
CA ILE A 430 -5.82 4.31 -6.66
C ILE A 430 -6.46 4.47 -8.04
N SER A 431 -5.73 4.14 -9.10
CA SER A 431 -6.22 4.19 -10.48
C SER A 431 -5.99 2.89 -11.24
N ASP A 432 -6.93 2.54 -12.11
CA ASP A 432 -6.81 1.42 -13.08
C ASP A 432 -6.45 0.08 -12.42
N SER A 433 -6.84 -0.10 -11.16
CA SER A 433 -6.40 -1.21 -10.31
C SER A 433 -7.52 -2.20 -10.04
N SER A 434 -7.19 -3.45 -9.73
CA SER A 434 -8.21 -4.47 -9.43
C SER A 434 -7.89 -5.41 -8.28
N THR A 435 -8.89 -5.79 -7.50
CA THR A 435 -8.82 -6.90 -6.54
C THR A 435 -9.82 -7.99 -6.89
N SER A 436 -9.41 -9.26 -6.83
CA SER A 436 -10.31 -10.40 -6.83
C SER A 436 -10.06 -11.27 -5.59
N ALA A 437 -11.11 -11.53 -4.83
CA ALA A 437 -11.15 -12.47 -3.71
C ALA A 437 -12.42 -13.32 -3.77
N PHE A 438 -12.42 -14.53 -3.22
CA PHE A 438 -13.65 -15.31 -3.06
C PHE A 438 -14.47 -14.81 -1.85
N ALA A 439 -15.79 -14.99 -1.89
CA ALA A 439 -16.67 -14.65 -0.79
C ALA A 439 -16.48 -15.65 0.38
N GLY A 440 -16.02 -15.18 1.54
CA GLY A 440 -15.87 -16.01 2.73
C GLY A 440 -16.12 -15.24 4.04
N PRO A 441 -16.47 -15.93 5.13
CA PRO A 441 -16.62 -15.32 6.45
C PRO A 441 -15.25 -14.93 7.04
N GLY A 442 -15.13 -13.70 7.54
CA GLY A 442 -13.95 -13.21 8.27
C GLY A 442 -13.00 -12.27 7.50
N TYR A 443 -13.25 -12.00 6.22
CA TYR A 443 -12.32 -11.23 5.38
C TYR A 443 -12.62 -9.73 5.37
N ILE A 444 -11.84 -8.98 6.16
CA ILE A 444 -11.87 -7.51 6.20
C ILE A 444 -11.39 -6.93 4.87
N GLY A 445 -12.06 -5.88 4.40
CA GLY A 445 -12.17 -5.49 2.99
C GLY A 445 -10.94 -5.09 2.18
N ALA A 446 -11.14 -4.91 0.87
CA ALA A 446 -10.08 -4.57 -0.10
C ALA A 446 -9.31 -3.30 0.30
N LEU A 447 -9.99 -2.33 0.91
CA LEU A 447 -9.43 -1.16 1.57
C LEU A 447 -9.94 -1.11 3.01
N TYR A 448 -9.03 -1.15 3.97
CA TYR A 448 -9.39 -1.15 5.39
C TYR A 448 -8.59 -0.13 6.20
N PHE A 449 -9.32 0.80 6.80
CA PHE A 449 -8.80 1.86 7.66
C PHE A 449 -9.33 1.66 9.07
N SER A 450 -8.53 1.08 9.98
CA SER A 450 -8.93 0.94 11.40
C SER A 450 -8.54 2.14 12.26
N THR A 451 -7.88 3.13 11.70
CA THR A 451 -7.41 4.32 12.40
C THR A 451 -8.14 5.57 11.93
N SER A 452 -8.12 6.62 12.75
CA SER A 452 -8.77 7.88 12.39
C SER A 452 -8.11 8.51 11.17
N LEU A 453 -8.94 9.00 10.25
CA LEU A 453 -8.51 9.78 9.08
C LEU A 453 -8.82 11.26 9.32
N LYS A 454 -7.83 12.14 9.14
CA LYS A 454 -7.99 13.59 9.33
C LYS A 454 -7.41 14.39 8.17
N SER A 455 -8.18 15.28 7.55
CA SER A 455 -7.70 16.10 6.43
C SER A 455 -7.10 15.24 5.31
N THR A 456 -7.74 14.10 5.00
CA THR A 456 -7.20 13.08 4.09
C THR A 456 -7.99 13.04 2.79
N ILE A 457 -7.30 12.95 1.66
CA ILE A 457 -7.91 12.78 0.34
C ILE A 457 -7.78 11.31 -0.07
N LEU A 458 -8.89 10.70 -0.46
CA LEU A 458 -8.98 9.36 -1.01
C LEU A 458 -9.57 9.46 -2.41
N ARG A 459 -8.85 9.03 -3.44
CA ARG A 459 -9.27 9.11 -4.84
C ARG A 459 -9.15 7.75 -5.52
N PHE A 460 -10.27 7.14 -5.85
CA PHE A 460 -10.35 5.83 -6.50
C PHE A 460 -10.98 5.99 -7.88
N VAL A 461 -10.23 5.68 -8.94
CA VAL A 461 -10.68 5.84 -10.33
C VAL A 461 -10.45 4.52 -11.07
N ASN A 462 -11.43 4.03 -11.83
CA ASN A 462 -11.28 2.75 -12.54
C ASN A 462 -10.88 1.58 -11.60
N LEU A 463 -11.35 1.59 -10.34
CA LEU A 463 -11.08 0.53 -9.38
C LEU A 463 -12.09 -0.61 -9.57
N THR A 464 -11.60 -1.84 -9.79
CA THR A 464 -12.46 -3.03 -9.86
C THR A 464 -12.27 -3.90 -8.64
N CYS A 465 -13.31 -4.12 -7.83
CA CYS A 465 -13.28 -5.10 -6.74
C CYS A 465 -14.28 -6.22 -6.98
N HIS A 466 -13.82 -7.45 -6.87
CA HIS A 466 -14.64 -8.66 -6.99
C HIS A 466 -14.53 -9.52 -5.73
N GLY A 467 -15.65 -9.77 -5.07
CA GLY A 467 -15.77 -10.58 -3.85
C GLY A 467 -15.17 -9.95 -2.59
N GLY A 468 -14.99 -10.77 -1.54
CA GLY A 468 -14.64 -10.31 -0.19
C GLY A 468 -15.86 -9.89 0.66
N THR A 469 -15.68 -9.60 1.95
CA THR A 469 -16.81 -9.24 2.84
C THR A 469 -17.24 -7.79 2.66
N THR A 470 -16.28 -6.88 2.68
CA THR A 470 -16.48 -5.47 2.40
C THR A 470 -15.48 -5.01 1.35
N HIS A 471 -15.78 -4.03 0.49
CA HIS A 471 -14.74 -3.49 -0.39
C HIS A 471 -13.96 -2.34 0.29
N ILE A 472 -14.66 -1.41 0.94
CA ILE A 472 -14.07 -0.24 1.61
C ILE A 472 -14.64 -0.14 3.01
N ARG A 473 -13.80 -0.23 4.04
CA ARG A 473 -14.26 -0.16 5.44
C ARG A 473 -13.46 0.86 6.25
N PHE A 474 -14.20 1.73 6.92
CA PHE A 474 -13.72 2.67 7.93
C PHE A 474 -14.20 2.20 9.31
N ALA A 475 -13.28 1.79 10.17
CA ALA A 475 -13.58 1.32 11.52
C ALA A 475 -13.24 2.37 12.61
N SER A 476 -12.96 3.61 12.22
CA SER A 476 -12.63 4.71 13.13
C SER A 476 -13.09 6.07 12.56
N SER A 477 -12.89 7.14 13.32
CA SER A 477 -13.40 8.49 13.03
C SER A 477 -12.82 9.10 11.75
N LEU A 478 -13.67 9.86 11.03
CA LEU A 478 -13.31 10.59 9.82
C LEU A 478 -13.50 12.09 10.10
N ASP A 479 -12.50 12.92 9.86
CA ASP A 479 -12.61 14.38 10.00
C ASP A 479 -11.99 15.10 8.81
N ALA A 480 -12.75 15.92 8.10
CA ALA A 480 -12.31 16.62 6.88
C ALA A 480 -11.72 15.65 5.83
N VAL A 481 -12.42 14.55 5.58
CA VAL A 481 -12.00 13.52 4.61
C VAL A 481 -12.74 13.72 3.30
N SER A 482 -12.02 13.71 2.18
CA SER A 482 -12.61 13.73 0.84
C SER A 482 -12.43 12.38 0.16
N LEU A 483 -13.52 11.64 -0.07
CA LEU A 483 -13.53 10.36 -0.78
C LEU A 483 -14.19 10.53 -2.15
N PHE A 484 -13.41 10.37 -3.21
CA PHE A 484 -13.87 10.40 -4.59
C PHE A 484 -13.74 9.02 -5.24
N ILE A 485 -14.84 8.49 -5.77
CA ILE A 485 -14.89 7.21 -6.49
C ILE A 485 -15.49 7.47 -7.88
N ALA A 486 -14.78 7.10 -8.94
CA ALA A 486 -15.26 7.29 -10.31
C ALA A 486 -14.93 6.11 -11.23
N ASN A 487 -15.84 5.79 -12.15
CA ASN A 487 -15.61 4.77 -13.19
C ASN A 487 -15.25 3.38 -12.61
N SER A 488 -15.63 3.10 -11.37
CA SER A 488 -15.24 1.90 -10.64
C SER A 488 -16.30 0.80 -10.80
N THR A 489 -15.92 -0.45 -10.54
CA THR A 489 -16.82 -1.59 -10.58
C THR A 489 -16.70 -2.42 -9.30
N PHE A 490 -17.80 -2.61 -8.58
CA PHE A 490 -17.85 -3.38 -7.33
C PHE A 490 -18.78 -4.57 -7.48
N VAL A 491 -18.26 -5.78 -7.31
CA VAL A 491 -18.96 -7.01 -7.69
C VAL A 491 -18.96 -8.01 -6.54
N TYR A 492 -20.16 -8.46 -6.16
CA TYR A 492 -20.40 -9.57 -5.24
C TYR A 492 -19.73 -9.48 -3.86
N PRO A 493 -19.81 -8.34 -3.13
CA PRO A 493 -19.41 -8.34 -1.72
C PRO A 493 -20.30 -9.32 -0.94
N SER A 494 -19.78 -9.98 0.10
CA SER A 494 -20.58 -10.86 0.96
C SER A 494 -21.29 -10.12 2.11
N SER A 495 -21.00 -8.84 2.32
CA SER A 495 -21.72 -7.99 3.27
C SER A 495 -22.04 -6.60 2.72
N ASN A 496 -21.03 -5.83 2.29
CA ASN A 496 -21.29 -4.49 1.75
C ASN A 496 -20.18 -3.93 0.86
N VAL A 497 -20.44 -2.88 0.07
CA VAL A 497 -19.36 -2.22 -0.69
C VAL A 497 -18.61 -1.24 0.21
N ILE A 498 -19.31 -0.32 0.87
CA ILE A 498 -18.72 0.68 1.77
C ILE A 498 -19.32 0.52 3.16
N GLN A 499 -18.47 0.46 4.19
CA GLN A 499 -18.90 0.44 5.59
C GLN A 499 -18.24 1.57 6.39
N ILE A 500 -19.05 2.32 7.14
CA ILE A 500 -18.60 3.20 8.23
C ILE A 500 -19.20 2.62 9.52
N TYR A 501 -18.33 2.20 10.45
CA TYR A 501 -18.74 1.48 11.66
C TYR A 501 -18.33 2.23 12.93
N GLY A 502 -19.30 2.54 13.80
CA GLY A 502 -19.06 3.07 15.15
C GLY A 502 -18.32 4.41 15.20
N ALA A 503 -18.30 5.16 14.10
CA ALA A 503 -17.41 6.29 13.89
C ALA A 503 -18.18 7.61 13.81
N LYS A 504 -17.57 8.68 14.34
CA LYS A 504 -17.95 10.05 14.01
C LYS A 504 -17.28 10.43 12.69
N ALA A 505 -18.08 10.76 11.70
CA ALA A 505 -17.67 11.32 10.43
C ALA A 505 -18.08 12.81 10.40
N SER A 506 -17.12 13.70 10.54
CA SER A 506 -17.30 15.15 10.41
C SER A 506 -16.66 15.67 9.13
N ARG A 507 -17.33 16.55 8.40
CA ARG A 507 -16.78 17.14 7.15
C ARG A 507 -16.34 16.07 6.14
N LEU A 508 -17.09 14.98 6.05
CA LEU A 508 -16.87 13.95 5.05
C LEU A 508 -17.48 14.43 3.72
N LEU A 509 -16.65 14.54 2.68
CA LEU A 509 -17.09 14.75 1.31
C LEU A 509 -16.96 13.44 0.54
N LEU A 510 -18.07 12.73 0.31
CA LEU A 510 -18.12 11.53 -0.53
C LEU A 510 -18.72 11.87 -1.88
N THR A 511 -17.98 11.59 -2.96
CA THR A 511 -18.49 11.71 -4.34
C THR A 511 -18.29 10.39 -5.06
N ILE A 512 -19.37 9.77 -5.54
CA ILE A 512 -19.34 8.55 -6.34
C ILE A 512 -19.99 8.85 -7.69
N THR A 513 -19.30 8.55 -8.79
CA THR A 513 -19.81 8.81 -10.15
C THR A 513 -19.49 7.68 -11.11
N ASN A 514 -20.36 7.45 -12.10
CA ASN A 514 -20.16 6.48 -13.18
C ASN A 514 -19.66 5.10 -12.67
N THR A 515 -20.16 4.66 -11.52
CA THR A 515 -19.69 3.43 -10.85
C THR A 515 -20.74 2.35 -10.99
N LEU A 516 -20.32 1.13 -11.34
CA LEU A 516 -21.19 -0.04 -11.46
C LEU A 516 -21.08 -0.91 -10.22
N VAL A 517 -22.21 -1.41 -9.73
CA VAL A 517 -22.28 -2.24 -8.53
C VAL A 517 -23.17 -3.45 -8.77
N SER A 518 -22.70 -4.64 -8.40
CA SER A 518 -23.49 -5.86 -8.34
C SER A 518 -23.47 -6.38 -6.90
N LEU A 519 -24.64 -6.43 -6.28
CA LEU A 519 -24.82 -6.85 -4.88
C LEU A 519 -25.27 -8.30 -4.83
N LEU A 520 -24.81 -9.06 -3.83
CA LEU A 520 -25.38 -10.35 -3.49
C LEU A 520 -26.64 -10.16 -2.63
N PRO A 521 -27.50 -11.18 -2.51
CA PRO A 521 -28.61 -11.11 -1.56
C PRO A 521 -28.13 -10.94 -0.12
N SER A 522 -28.87 -10.19 0.69
CA SER A 522 -28.54 -9.81 2.08
C SER A 522 -27.29 -8.92 2.23
N THR A 523 -26.96 -8.15 1.20
CA THR A 523 -25.81 -7.23 1.20
C THR A 523 -26.21 -5.79 0.90
N SER A 524 -25.39 -4.83 1.36
CA SER A 524 -25.62 -3.39 1.17
C SER A 524 -24.60 -2.71 0.24
N PHE A 525 -24.99 -1.67 -0.49
CA PHE A 525 -23.98 -0.83 -1.14
C PHE A 525 -23.25 0.03 -0.10
N ILE A 526 -23.94 0.89 0.65
CA ILE A 526 -23.35 1.64 1.77
C ILE A 526 -24.03 1.26 3.08
N ARG A 527 -23.22 0.96 4.09
CA ARG A 527 -23.66 0.61 5.45
C ARG A 527 -23.12 1.60 6.48
N LEU A 528 -24.03 2.30 7.17
CA LEU A 528 -23.75 3.12 8.35
C LEU A 528 -24.36 2.42 9.58
N TYR A 529 -23.53 2.08 10.57
CA TYR A 529 -23.99 1.41 11.79
C TYR A 529 -23.37 2.09 13.00
N GLY A 530 -24.20 2.57 13.93
CA GLY A 530 -23.73 3.24 15.15
C GLY A 530 -22.92 4.51 14.89
N SER A 531 -23.17 5.21 13.78
CA SER A 531 -22.29 6.28 13.27
C SER A 531 -22.92 7.66 13.40
N THR A 532 -22.12 8.73 13.38
CA THR A 532 -22.63 10.11 13.32
C THR A 532 -22.05 10.83 12.11
N LEU A 533 -22.90 11.33 11.22
CA LEU A 533 -22.55 12.24 10.13
C LEU A 533 -22.84 13.69 10.57
N SER A 534 -21.84 14.56 10.44
CA SER A 534 -21.91 15.97 10.83
C SER A 534 -21.21 16.82 9.77
N ASP A 535 -21.85 17.90 9.28
CA ASP A 535 -21.31 18.77 8.22
C ASP A 535 -20.78 17.99 7.01
N SER A 536 -21.45 16.88 6.67
CA SER A 536 -20.96 15.91 5.68
C SER A 536 -21.83 15.90 4.43
N THR A 537 -21.20 15.83 3.26
CA THR A 537 -21.88 15.78 1.97
C THR A 537 -21.56 14.48 1.24
N LEU A 538 -22.59 13.69 0.95
CA LEU A 538 -22.53 12.47 0.16
C LEU A 538 -23.27 12.72 -1.16
N SER A 539 -22.57 12.70 -2.29
CA SER A 539 -23.12 12.76 -3.65
C SER A 539 -22.84 11.46 -4.37
N ILE A 540 -23.87 10.65 -4.62
CA ILE A 540 -23.72 9.28 -5.12
C ILE A 540 -24.46 9.16 -6.45
N ASN A 541 -23.77 8.69 -7.49
CA ASN A 541 -24.35 8.36 -8.78
C ASN A 541 -23.78 7.01 -9.25
N VAL A 542 -24.61 5.96 -9.20
CA VAL A 542 -24.19 4.59 -9.52
C VAL A 542 -25.21 3.83 -10.36
N GLY A 543 -24.74 2.84 -11.11
CA GLY A 543 -25.56 1.82 -11.74
C GLY A 543 -25.56 0.52 -10.93
N LEU A 544 -26.72 0.09 -10.44
CA LEU A 544 -26.89 -1.24 -9.86
C LEU A 544 -27.23 -2.25 -10.97
N TYR A 545 -26.44 -3.31 -11.06
CA TYR A 545 -26.57 -4.35 -12.06
C TYR A 545 -26.82 -5.71 -11.39
N PHE A 546 -27.91 -6.38 -11.77
CA PHE A 546 -28.27 -7.70 -11.25
C PHE A 546 -28.38 -8.71 -12.40
N GLN A 547 -27.50 -9.72 -12.41
CA GLN A 547 -27.49 -10.86 -13.35
C GLN A 547 -27.80 -12.16 -12.61
N ASN A 548 -28.73 -12.98 -13.12
CA ASN A 548 -28.97 -14.37 -12.71
C ASN A 548 -29.14 -14.62 -11.20
N GLN A 549 -29.76 -13.70 -10.44
CA GLN A 549 -30.00 -13.90 -9.00
C GLN A 549 -31.41 -14.41 -8.72
N THR A 550 -31.50 -15.40 -7.83
CA THR A 550 -32.75 -16.01 -7.38
C THR A 550 -33.58 -15.05 -6.51
N LEU A 551 -34.90 -15.11 -6.68
CA LEU A 551 -35.93 -14.19 -6.17
C LEU A 551 -36.08 -14.04 -4.64
N SER A 552 -35.24 -14.68 -3.81
CA SER A 552 -35.58 -14.97 -2.41
C SER A 552 -34.80 -14.20 -1.33
N ALA A 553 -33.91 -13.25 -1.66
CA ALA A 553 -33.21 -12.50 -0.62
C ALA A 553 -32.91 -11.03 -1.01
N ASN A 554 -33.01 -10.15 -0.01
CA ASN A 554 -33.08 -8.70 -0.19
C ASN A 554 -31.68 -8.07 -0.18
N TRP A 555 -31.36 -7.24 -1.17
CA TRP A 555 -30.22 -6.33 -1.12
C TRP A 555 -30.64 -4.96 -0.57
N GLU A 556 -29.69 -4.12 -0.19
CA GLU A 556 -29.92 -2.78 0.33
C GLU A 556 -29.02 -1.76 -0.38
N PHE A 557 -29.55 -0.69 -0.94
CA PHE A 557 -28.67 0.35 -1.49
C PHE A 557 -28.05 1.20 -0.37
N LEU A 558 -28.86 1.75 0.53
CA LEU A 558 -28.42 2.45 1.72
C LEU A 558 -28.96 1.75 2.98
N TYR A 559 -28.06 1.30 3.85
CA TYR A 559 -28.39 0.75 5.17
C TYR A 559 -27.91 1.69 6.26
N MET A 560 -28.81 2.18 7.09
CA MET A 560 -28.49 3.06 8.22
C MET A 560 -29.20 2.58 9.48
N GLU A 561 -28.43 2.26 10.52
CA GLU A 561 -28.99 1.78 11.79
C GLU A 561 -28.26 2.43 12.97
N ASN A 562 -29.02 2.81 14.01
CA ASN A 562 -28.50 3.40 15.24
C ASN A 562 -27.55 4.59 14.99
N SER A 563 -27.82 5.40 13.95
CA SER A 563 -26.93 6.47 13.50
C SER A 563 -27.61 7.86 13.55
N THR A 564 -26.81 8.92 13.54
CA THR A 564 -27.29 10.32 13.58
C THR A 564 -26.74 11.10 12.39
N ILE A 565 -27.58 11.90 11.74
CA ILE A 565 -27.17 12.84 10.68
C ILE A 565 -27.54 14.25 11.13
N ARG A 566 -26.57 15.15 11.19
CA ARG A 566 -26.77 16.50 11.72
C ARG A 566 -25.86 17.55 11.08
N ASP A 567 -26.05 18.79 11.52
CA ASP A 567 -25.21 19.96 11.22
C ASP A 567 -25.09 20.20 9.71
N ASN A 568 -26.21 20.45 9.03
CA ASN A 568 -26.29 20.73 7.59
C ASN A 568 -25.74 19.61 6.68
N SER A 569 -25.78 18.36 7.15
CA SER A 569 -25.32 17.23 6.32
C SER A 569 -26.29 16.96 5.16
N LEU A 570 -25.75 16.67 3.98
CA LEU A 570 -26.51 16.34 2.78
C LEU A 570 -26.16 14.93 2.31
N LEU A 571 -27.15 14.06 2.21
CA LEU A 571 -27.05 12.78 1.51
C LEU A 571 -27.89 12.86 0.23
N ASN A 572 -27.25 12.93 -0.92
CA ASN A 572 -27.90 12.97 -2.24
C ASN A 572 -27.44 11.78 -3.08
N ALA A 573 -28.33 10.83 -3.31
CA ALA A 573 -28.04 9.63 -4.08
C ALA A 573 -28.96 9.50 -5.30
N SER A 574 -28.37 9.18 -6.44
CA SER A 574 -29.02 8.84 -7.70
C SER A 574 -28.57 7.45 -8.13
N VAL A 575 -29.51 6.55 -8.35
CA VAL A 575 -29.23 5.16 -8.68
C VAL A 575 -29.96 4.74 -9.94
N ALA A 576 -29.20 4.28 -10.94
CA ALA A 576 -29.77 3.61 -12.11
C ALA A 576 -29.85 2.11 -11.84
N ILE A 577 -31.00 1.48 -12.04
CA ILE A 577 -31.20 0.05 -11.77
C ILE A 577 -31.36 -0.69 -13.08
N VAL A 578 -30.45 -1.64 -13.35
CA VAL A 578 -30.40 -2.41 -14.59
C VAL A 578 -30.48 -3.89 -14.27
N THR A 579 -31.57 -4.53 -14.67
CA THR A 579 -31.76 -5.98 -14.55
C THR A 579 -32.61 -6.50 -15.70
N THR A 580 -32.44 -7.78 -16.03
CA THR A 580 -33.25 -8.51 -17.01
C THR A 580 -34.31 -9.39 -16.37
N GLU A 581 -34.23 -9.61 -15.05
CA GLU A 581 -35.13 -10.46 -14.30
C GLU A 581 -35.79 -9.68 -13.16
N PRO A 582 -36.92 -10.17 -12.62
CA PRO A 582 -37.52 -9.55 -11.46
C PRO A 582 -36.60 -9.58 -10.23
N ILE A 583 -36.35 -8.42 -9.61
CA ILE A 583 -35.50 -8.29 -8.42
C ILE A 583 -36.29 -7.80 -7.19
N ALA A 584 -35.87 -8.23 -6.00
CA ALA A 584 -36.37 -7.77 -4.69
C ALA A 584 -35.21 -7.18 -3.87
N GLY A 585 -35.44 -6.04 -3.21
CA GLY A 585 -34.44 -5.35 -2.38
C GLY A 585 -34.85 -3.92 -2.03
N ARG A 586 -34.20 -3.32 -1.03
CA ARG A 586 -34.55 -2.01 -0.45
C ARG A 586 -33.62 -0.92 -0.95
N LEU A 587 -34.17 0.22 -1.35
CA LEU A 587 -33.33 1.37 -1.72
C LEU A 587 -32.76 2.08 -0.49
N LEU A 588 -33.53 2.11 0.60
CA LEU A 588 -33.15 2.76 1.85
C LEU A 588 -33.76 1.97 3.01
N TYR A 589 -32.90 1.61 3.96
CA TYR A 589 -33.27 1.09 5.26
C TYR A 589 -32.77 2.05 6.33
N MET A 590 -33.67 2.55 7.16
CA MET A 590 -33.35 3.40 8.32
C MET A 590 -34.00 2.84 9.58
N SER A 591 -33.20 2.59 10.62
CA SER A 591 -33.70 2.11 11.92
C SER A 591 -33.01 2.76 13.11
N SER A 592 -33.79 3.25 14.08
CA SER A 592 -33.29 3.93 15.30
C SER A 592 -32.36 5.10 14.96
N MET A 593 -32.78 5.91 13.99
CA MET A 593 -31.99 6.98 13.38
C MET A 593 -32.51 8.37 13.80
N THR A 594 -31.64 9.39 13.84
CA THR A 594 -32.01 10.80 14.10
C THR A 594 -31.47 11.73 13.01
N LEU A 595 -32.33 12.58 12.44
CA LEU A 595 -31.96 13.59 11.44
C LEU A 595 -32.28 15.01 11.97
N SER A 596 -31.26 15.84 12.21
CA SER A 596 -31.42 17.17 12.81
C SER A 596 -30.60 18.28 12.15
N ASN A 597 -30.86 19.53 12.55
CA ASN A 597 -30.08 20.73 12.19
C ASN A 597 -29.94 20.91 10.67
N ASP A 598 -31.06 21.14 9.96
CA ASP A 598 -31.10 21.45 8.52
C ASP A 598 -30.43 20.42 7.60
N SER A 599 -30.30 19.18 8.07
CA SER A 599 -29.76 18.07 7.26
C SER A 599 -30.81 17.50 6.31
N SER A 600 -30.37 16.98 5.16
CA SER A 600 -31.27 16.45 4.14
C SER A 600 -30.82 15.11 3.55
N VAL A 601 -31.80 14.26 3.24
CA VAL A 601 -31.63 13.00 2.54
C VAL A 601 -32.49 13.02 1.28
N VAL A 602 -31.85 12.89 0.12
CA VAL A 602 -32.47 12.89 -1.21
C VAL A 602 -32.09 11.62 -1.93
N LEU A 603 -33.07 10.82 -2.35
CA LEU A 603 -32.88 9.56 -3.05
C LEU A 603 -33.66 9.54 -4.36
N ASN A 604 -32.94 9.38 -5.47
CA ASN A 604 -33.47 9.28 -6.83
C ASN A 604 -33.18 7.88 -7.40
N ALA A 605 -34.21 7.17 -7.86
CA ALA A 605 -34.03 5.87 -8.51
C ALA A 605 -34.57 5.86 -9.95
N PHE A 606 -33.75 5.41 -10.90
CA PHE A 606 -34.05 5.34 -12.33
C PHE A 606 -33.95 3.88 -12.82
N PRO A 607 -35.06 3.13 -12.88
CA PRO A 607 -35.03 1.79 -13.47
C PRO A 607 -34.86 1.87 -14.99
N SER A 608 -34.23 0.85 -15.57
CA SER A 608 -34.24 0.66 -17.03
C SER A 608 -35.67 0.35 -17.52
N ARG A 609 -35.96 0.65 -18.80
CA ARG A 609 -37.30 0.48 -19.40
C ARG A 609 -37.88 -0.94 -19.31
N ASN A 610 -37.06 -1.94 -19.00
CA ASN A 610 -37.43 -3.36 -18.95
C ASN A 610 -37.32 -3.95 -17.53
N VAL A 611 -37.05 -3.16 -16.49
CA VAL A 611 -37.02 -3.67 -15.11
C VAL A 611 -38.44 -3.99 -14.66
N THR A 612 -38.69 -5.28 -14.42
CA THR A 612 -39.86 -5.72 -13.64
C THR A 612 -39.41 -5.83 -12.20
N PHE A 613 -40.11 -5.24 -11.23
CA PHE A 613 -39.85 -5.55 -9.82
C PHE A 613 -40.66 -6.80 -9.47
N ALA A 614 -40.01 -7.86 -8.98
CA ALA A 614 -40.74 -9.01 -8.47
C ALA A 614 -41.27 -8.64 -7.09
N VAL A 615 -42.56 -8.89 -6.87
CA VAL A 615 -43.10 -8.87 -5.51
C VAL A 615 -43.09 -10.30 -5.01
N ALA A 616 -42.25 -10.57 -4.02
CA ALA A 616 -42.18 -11.87 -3.37
C ALA A 616 -42.33 -11.70 -1.84
N ALA A 617 -43.24 -12.50 -1.29
CA ALA A 617 -43.58 -12.75 0.10
C ALA A 617 -44.02 -11.54 0.98
N PRO A 618 -44.89 -11.76 1.98
CA PRO A 618 -45.39 -10.75 2.93
C PRO A 618 -44.37 -9.94 3.74
N GLU A 619 -43.07 -10.18 3.56
CA GLU A 619 -42.02 -9.65 4.45
C GLU A 619 -40.96 -8.75 3.76
N SER A 620 -41.00 -8.50 2.43
CA SER A 620 -40.24 -7.38 1.81
C SER A 620 -40.46 -7.22 0.30
N PRO A 621 -41.37 -6.34 -0.16
CA PRO A 621 -41.26 -5.71 -1.47
C PRO A 621 -40.10 -4.71 -1.52
N ALA A 622 -39.82 -4.13 -2.71
CA ALA A 622 -38.87 -3.04 -2.88
C ALA A 622 -39.31 -1.78 -2.12
N LEU A 623 -39.07 -1.80 -0.82
CA LEU A 623 -39.50 -0.81 0.16
C LEU A 623 -38.40 0.21 0.40
N VAL A 624 -38.82 1.47 0.48
CA VAL A 624 -38.15 2.44 1.33
C VAL A 624 -38.73 2.27 2.73
N ASP A 625 -38.00 1.59 3.61
CA ASP A 625 -38.41 1.36 5.00
C ASP A 625 -37.69 2.36 5.91
N VAL A 626 -38.48 3.21 6.54
CA VAL A 626 -38.03 4.35 7.33
C VAL A 626 -38.62 4.24 8.72
N SER A 627 -37.85 3.69 9.66
CA SER A 627 -38.15 3.74 11.10
C SER A 627 -37.19 4.72 11.79
N LEU A 628 -37.56 6.00 11.75
CA LEU A 628 -36.77 7.11 12.28
C LEU A 628 -37.31 7.54 13.63
N SER A 629 -36.46 7.88 14.61
CA SER A 629 -36.97 8.38 15.91
C SER A 629 -37.40 9.85 15.84
N LEU A 630 -36.73 10.67 15.03
CA LEU A 630 -36.97 12.12 14.97
C LEU A 630 -36.46 12.79 13.67
N PHE A 631 -37.32 13.62 13.07
CA PHE A 631 -37.01 14.70 12.12
C PHE A 631 -37.21 16.05 12.82
N ASN A 632 -36.19 16.90 12.79
CA ASN A 632 -36.22 18.22 13.43
C ASN A 632 -35.51 19.24 12.52
N HIS A 633 -36.26 20.21 11.98
CA HIS A 633 -35.78 21.15 10.95
C HIS A 633 -35.06 20.45 9.79
N SER A 634 -35.52 19.26 9.36
CA SER A 634 -34.80 18.43 8.39
C SER A 634 -35.72 17.86 7.33
N THR A 635 -35.16 17.48 6.17
CA THR A 635 -35.96 17.07 5.01
C THR A 635 -35.57 15.68 4.48
N LEU A 636 -36.56 14.82 4.25
CA LEU A 636 -36.43 13.57 3.51
C LEU A 636 -37.21 13.68 2.20
N ILE A 637 -36.52 13.52 1.06
CA ILE A 637 -37.15 13.49 -0.27
C ILE A 637 -36.92 12.10 -0.90
N ILE A 638 -38.02 11.38 -1.14
CA ILE A 638 -38.02 10.07 -1.82
C ILE A 638 -38.60 10.28 -3.22
N ILE A 639 -37.79 10.06 -4.25
CA ILE A 639 -38.24 10.18 -5.63
C ILE A 639 -38.47 8.80 -6.24
N LEU A 640 -39.73 8.53 -6.54
CA LEU A 640 -40.22 7.29 -7.09
C LEU A 640 -39.82 7.15 -8.56
N PRO A 641 -39.60 5.92 -9.03
CA PRO A 641 -39.42 5.64 -10.45
C PRO A 641 -40.54 6.20 -11.33
N GLN A 642 -40.21 6.63 -12.55
CA GLN A 642 -41.21 7.10 -13.53
C GLN A 642 -42.16 6.00 -14.01
N TRP A 643 -41.69 4.74 -14.09
CA TRP A 643 -42.48 3.60 -14.54
C TRP A 643 -42.25 2.40 -13.60
N MET A 644 -43.33 1.82 -13.08
CA MET A 644 -43.28 0.62 -12.24
C MET A 644 -44.37 -0.35 -12.70
N HIS A 645 -44.04 -1.65 -12.83
CA HIS A 645 -44.99 -2.69 -13.23
C HIS A 645 -45.20 -3.69 -12.08
N TRP A 646 -46.45 -3.94 -11.68
CA TRP A 646 -46.81 -4.87 -10.60
C TRP A 646 -47.36 -6.22 -11.09
N LYS A 647 -47.04 -7.29 -10.36
CA LYS A 647 -47.55 -8.66 -10.58
C LYS A 647 -48.77 -8.98 -9.69
N GLU A 648 -49.63 -9.89 -10.15
CA GLU A 648 -50.94 -10.20 -9.54
C GLU A 648 -50.89 -10.70 -8.07
N SER A 649 -49.77 -11.24 -7.60
CA SER A 649 -49.61 -11.79 -6.23
C SER A 649 -48.95 -10.82 -5.24
N ALA A 650 -48.88 -9.53 -5.58
CA ALA A 650 -48.08 -8.55 -4.86
C ALA A 650 -48.78 -7.93 -3.64
N ILE A 651 -48.12 -7.91 -2.48
CA ILE A 651 -48.46 -6.95 -1.41
C ILE A 651 -47.86 -5.60 -1.78
N SER A 652 -48.72 -4.61 -1.80
CA SER A 652 -48.49 -3.32 -2.43
C SER A 652 -47.98 -2.31 -1.40
N GLN A 653 -46.66 -2.13 -1.27
CA GLN A 653 -46.06 -1.06 -0.44
C GLN A 653 -44.77 -0.54 -1.06
N ILE A 654 -44.68 0.78 -1.26
CA ILE A 654 -43.51 1.46 -1.88
C ILE A 654 -42.65 2.12 -0.80
N ALA A 655 -43.30 2.71 0.20
CA ALA A 655 -42.64 3.25 1.37
C ALA A 655 -43.42 2.95 2.65
N VAL A 656 -42.71 2.59 3.71
CA VAL A 656 -43.27 2.47 5.06
C VAL A 656 -42.50 3.41 5.96
N ILE A 657 -43.22 4.31 6.61
CA ILE A 657 -42.68 5.24 7.60
C ILE A 657 -43.30 4.86 8.93
N SER A 658 -42.47 4.48 9.89
CA SER A 658 -42.92 3.97 11.19
C SER A 658 -42.24 4.66 12.36
N SER A 659 -42.98 4.80 13.47
CA SER A 659 -42.46 5.28 14.76
C SER A 659 -41.72 6.62 14.69
N THR A 660 -42.14 7.51 13.78
CA THR A 660 -41.42 8.73 13.40
C THR A 660 -42.05 9.99 13.96
N ILE A 661 -41.24 10.85 14.59
CA ILE A 661 -41.65 12.19 15.04
C ILE A 661 -41.13 13.22 14.03
N VAL A 662 -42.01 13.99 13.39
CA VAL A 662 -41.65 15.16 12.56
C VAL A 662 -41.99 16.42 13.34
N SER A 663 -41.00 17.29 13.54
CA SER A 663 -41.12 18.47 14.39
C SER A 663 -40.37 19.67 13.82
N ASN A 664 -40.78 20.87 14.25
CA ASN A 664 -40.13 22.14 14.00
C ASN A 664 -39.79 22.36 12.51
N SER A 665 -40.81 22.39 11.65
CA SER A 665 -40.65 22.59 10.20
C SER A 665 -39.90 21.48 9.46
N GLY A 666 -39.82 20.26 10.01
CA GLY A 666 -39.32 19.11 9.27
C GLY A 666 -40.26 18.71 8.13
N GLU A 667 -39.72 18.12 7.06
CA GLU A 667 -40.47 17.72 5.87
C GLU A 667 -40.18 16.28 5.44
N ILE A 668 -41.24 15.52 5.15
CA ILE A 668 -41.17 14.27 4.40
C ILE A 668 -41.88 14.48 3.08
N HIS A 669 -41.17 14.32 1.97
CA HIS A 669 -41.69 14.51 0.63
C HIS A 669 -41.50 13.24 -0.22
N VAL A 670 -42.59 12.68 -0.74
CA VAL A 670 -42.56 11.60 -1.73
C VAL A 670 -43.02 12.14 -3.07
N SER A 671 -42.21 12.01 -4.12
CA SER A 671 -42.56 12.53 -5.44
C SER A 671 -42.09 11.68 -6.62
N GLY A 672 -42.65 11.90 -7.81
CA GLY A 672 -42.06 11.41 -9.07
C GLY A 672 -41.03 12.36 -9.70
N GLU A 673 -40.75 13.51 -9.06
CA GLU A 673 -39.96 14.60 -9.63
C GLU A 673 -38.75 14.97 -8.75
N GLY A 674 -37.57 15.10 -9.37
CA GLY A 674 -36.35 15.51 -8.68
C GLY A 674 -36.00 16.99 -8.68
N ARG A 675 -36.67 17.82 -9.50
CA ARG A 675 -36.51 19.30 -9.55
C ARG A 675 -37.53 19.94 -10.53
N GLY A 676 -38.42 20.78 -10.00
CA GLY A 676 -38.98 21.93 -10.74
C GLY A 676 -40.38 21.84 -11.37
N TYR A 677 -41.46 21.75 -10.57
CA TYR A 677 -42.84 22.18 -10.83
C TYR A 677 -43.48 21.96 -12.23
N ARG A 678 -43.00 21.04 -13.08
CA ARG A 678 -43.66 20.67 -14.35
C ARG A 678 -43.63 19.16 -14.62
N GLU A 679 -44.75 18.52 -14.28
CA GLU A 679 -45.39 17.36 -14.94
C GLU A 679 -44.54 16.12 -15.28
N SER A 680 -43.53 15.74 -14.49
CA SER A 680 -43.06 14.34 -14.49
C SER A 680 -43.83 13.51 -13.45
N MET A 681 -44.75 12.67 -13.92
CA MET A 681 -45.59 11.80 -13.09
C MET A 681 -44.98 10.40 -13.00
N SER A 682 -44.93 9.81 -11.80
CA SER A 682 -44.62 8.39 -11.64
C SER A 682 -45.85 7.57 -12.00
N ILE A 683 -45.78 6.75 -13.05
CA ILE A 683 -46.85 5.87 -13.49
C ILE A 683 -46.61 4.46 -12.93
N ILE A 684 -47.53 4.01 -12.09
CA ILE A 684 -47.52 2.68 -11.48
C ILE A 684 -48.58 1.85 -12.19
N ARG A 685 -48.15 0.88 -12.99
CA ARG A 685 -49.03 -0.03 -13.71
C ARG A 685 -49.43 -1.22 -12.84
N VAL A 686 -50.72 -1.31 -12.56
CA VAL A 686 -51.31 -2.34 -11.70
C VAL A 686 -52.14 -3.29 -12.56
N ASN A 687 -51.75 -4.57 -12.61
CA ASN A 687 -52.55 -5.61 -13.26
C ASN A 687 -53.34 -6.41 -12.20
N LYS A 688 -54.68 -6.31 -12.26
CA LYS A 688 -55.66 -7.09 -11.46
C LYS A 688 -55.58 -7.01 -9.92
N ILE A 689 -54.86 -6.05 -9.33
CA ILE A 689 -54.83 -5.87 -7.86
C ILE A 689 -55.99 -4.96 -7.43
N THR A 690 -56.72 -5.36 -6.39
CA THR A 690 -57.91 -4.66 -5.89
C THR A 690 -57.61 -3.61 -4.81
N THR A 691 -56.49 -3.72 -4.08
CA THR A 691 -56.07 -2.76 -3.03
C THR A 691 -54.56 -2.63 -2.95
N ALA A 692 -54.07 -1.40 -2.80
CA ALA A 692 -52.64 -1.11 -2.87
C ALA A 692 -52.18 0.06 -1.96
N PRO A 693 -51.68 -0.18 -0.73
CA PRO A 693 -51.12 0.90 0.08
C PRO A 693 -49.74 1.35 -0.43
N LEU A 694 -49.71 2.32 -1.33
CA LEU A 694 -48.46 2.82 -1.91
C LEU A 694 -47.50 3.38 -0.84
N ILE A 695 -48.02 4.09 0.16
CA ILE A 695 -47.25 4.69 1.25
C ILE A 695 -48.00 4.43 2.56
N GLY A 696 -47.34 3.84 3.55
CA GLY A 696 -47.90 3.59 4.88
C GLY A 696 -47.23 4.44 5.97
N PHE A 697 -48.02 5.10 6.80
CA PHE A 697 -47.56 5.78 8.02
C PHE A 697 -48.07 5.05 9.26
N TYR A 698 -47.17 4.57 10.11
CA TYR A 698 -47.48 3.84 11.34
C TYR A 698 -46.90 4.56 12.55
N SER A 699 -47.71 4.87 13.56
CA SER A 699 -47.24 5.51 14.81
C SER A 699 -46.38 6.76 14.57
N CYS A 700 -46.77 7.59 13.60
CA CYS A 700 -46.05 8.81 13.23
C CYS A 700 -46.70 10.04 13.89
N ILE A 701 -45.88 10.92 14.49
CA ILE A 701 -46.33 12.16 15.13
C ILE A 701 -45.81 13.32 14.29
N VAL A 702 -46.71 14.11 13.68
CA VAL A 702 -46.36 15.33 12.95
C VAL A 702 -46.77 16.52 13.79
N SER A 703 -45.82 17.38 14.16
CA SER A 703 -46.01 18.50 15.09
C SER A 703 -45.43 19.80 14.54
N ASN A 704 -45.94 20.95 14.99
CA ASN A 704 -45.43 22.32 14.79
C ASN A 704 -44.79 22.61 13.41
N SER A 705 -45.58 23.20 12.49
CA SER A 705 -45.13 23.70 11.17
C SER A 705 -44.46 22.66 10.26
N SER A 706 -44.50 21.37 10.60
CA SER A 706 -43.94 20.27 9.82
C SER A 706 -44.86 19.84 8.66
N ILE A 707 -44.28 19.30 7.60
CA ILE A 707 -44.99 18.98 6.34
C ILE A 707 -44.77 17.51 5.99
N VAL A 708 -45.86 16.81 5.64
CA VAL A 708 -45.82 15.55 4.89
C VAL A 708 -46.47 15.80 3.54
N ARG A 709 -45.70 15.64 2.45
CA ARG A 709 -46.15 15.92 1.08
C ARG A 709 -46.02 14.67 0.20
N ILE A 710 -47.04 14.41 -0.60
CA ILE A 710 -47.03 13.39 -1.65
C ILE A 710 -47.42 14.09 -2.95
N SER A 711 -46.54 14.13 -3.94
CA SER A 711 -46.82 14.80 -5.23
C SER A 711 -46.47 13.91 -6.42
N SER A 712 -47.45 13.70 -7.31
CA SER A 712 -47.25 13.17 -8.68
C SER A 712 -47.13 11.64 -8.83
N ILE A 713 -48.09 10.88 -8.29
CA ILE A 713 -48.25 9.43 -8.53
C ILE A 713 -49.53 9.17 -9.35
N ILE A 714 -49.41 8.52 -10.50
CA ILE A 714 -50.52 8.00 -11.31
C ILE A 714 -50.55 6.48 -11.21
N LEU A 715 -51.75 5.92 -11.05
CA LEU A 715 -52.00 4.49 -11.20
C LEU A 715 -52.58 4.23 -12.59
N ASP A 716 -51.91 3.41 -13.39
CA ASP A 716 -52.37 2.97 -14.71
C ASP A 716 -52.86 1.51 -14.63
N VAL A 717 -54.16 1.29 -14.79
CA VAL A 717 -54.76 -0.03 -14.64
C VAL A 717 -54.93 -0.67 -16.03
N SER A 718 -53.93 -1.42 -16.48
CA SER A 718 -53.98 -2.08 -17.78
C SER A 718 -54.85 -3.34 -17.74
N ARG A 719 -56.06 -3.25 -18.33
CA ARG A 719 -57.06 -4.32 -18.53
C ARG A 719 -57.72 -4.87 -17.26
N VAL A 720 -58.74 -4.16 -16.76
CA VAL A 720 -59.83 -4.80 -16.02
C VAL A 720 -60.98 -5.04 -16.99
N ALA A 721 -61.24 -6.30 -17.32
CA ALA A 721 -62.55 -6.68 -17.81
C ALA A 721 -63.51 -6.64 -16.60
N GLY A 722 -64.18 -5.51 -16.39
CA GLY A 722 -65.18 -5.33 -15.34
C GLY A 722 -64.91 -4.16 -14.39
N ASN A 723 -65.98 -3.61 -13.81
CA ASN A 723 -66.00 -2.47 -12.89
C ASN A 723 -65.17 -2.71 -11.60
N ALA A 724 -63.84 -2.58 -11.66
CA ALA A 724 -63.02 -2.48 -10.46
C ALA A 724 -62.83 -1.00 -10.07
N THR A 725 -63.33 -0.62 -8.91
CA THR A 725 -62.98 0.62 -8.23
C THR A 725 -61.59 0.46 -7.62
N THR A 726 -60.60 1.19 -8.14
CA THR A 726 -59.26 1.26 -7.53
C THR A 726 -59.28 2.31 -6.41
N THR A 727 -59.18 1.88 -5.16
CA THR A 727 -59.12 2.78 -3.99
C THR A 727 -57.67 3.04 -3.62
N VAL A 728 -57.22 4.30 -3.69
CA VAL A 728 -55.94 4.72 -3.10
C VAL A 728 -56.15 4.90 -1.60
N ILE A 729 -55.47 4.07 -0.78
CA ILE A 729 -55.49 4.23 0.67
C ILE A 729 -54.17 4.87 1.08
N ILE A 730 -54.19 6.18 1.36
CA ILE A 730 -53.19 6.80 2.22
C ILE A 730 -53.65 6.52 3.65
N ALA A 731 -53.15 5.44 4.24
CA ALA A 731 -53.49 5.08 5.61
C ALA A 731 -52.58 5.88 6.56
N MET A 732 -53.11 6.94 7.16
CA MET A 732 -52.60 7.44 8.43
C MET A 732 -53.29 6.64 9.53
N LEU A 733 -52.60 5.61 10.05
CA LEU A 733 -53.09 4.87 11.20
C LEU A 733 -52.65 5.63 12.46
N SER A 734 -53.46 6.60 12.88
CA SER A 734 -53.29 7.26 14.17
C SER A 734 -53.68 6.30 15.29
N ASN A 735 -52.83 6.20 16.30
CA ASN A 735 -53.30 6.03 17.68
C ASN A 735 -53.14 7.36 18.40
#